data_AF-A0A1X7LDI8-F1
#
_entry.id   AF-A0A1X7LDI8-F1
#
_cell.length_a   1.000
_cell.length_b   1.000
_cell.length_c   1.000
_cell.angle_alpha   90.00
_cell.angle_beta   90.00
_cell.angle_gamma   90.00
#
_symmetry.space_group_name_H-M   'P 1'
#
loop_
_entity.id
_entity.type
_entity.pdbx_description
1 polymer ?
#
loop_
_entity_poly.entity_id
_entity_poly.type
_entity_poly.pdbx_seq_one_letter_code
_entity_poly.pdbx_strand_id
1 'polypeptide(L)'
;MLKSVFLFLTLCICWSGRSQEPQTEVKQINIVYGGTFTKDEKQYPGAAIFSKDGQQVQMEHAGADLWCDIAIYYQKENRLKAIGNIKLQQGDSVQLTSGKIDYDGNLNLAKAWENVVLNHTSMTLTTDTLRFDREKQEAYYEHNGTVVDSSNTLTSKIGRYFTQLKKSQFLQSVNLVNPEFNLESKQLDYYTESKNAYLYGASTITGETYKMYCERGFYDTKIENGYGIKNTRIDYNNRIITGDSLYFDKKTEFASATNNITIRDTINNGLIRAHYAEVYKAKDSVFATKRAVSINLVEQDSLYMHGDTLMITGKPEQRILRAFRNAKFYKTDLSGKCDSIHFNQKTGITELITNPIIWNGENQMTGDSIHLLSNLETEKLDSLKVINNAFIISLDTVGKVGYNQAKGKDLFGKFIDNKLSLIDLVKNTEVIYYMYNDDQELIGIDKTICSAIRMTLANNEIEDITFITMPDGDIFPEKELPENSRLLKGFIWRGKERIMTKDDIFDEDDNNIKLVTIRGVDNPIDLDVEPEEALEDQRKRDSINTSKLLPPNPLKKLEPTKKDPQQKEPKPSVSEIKTGVRYEEGAKENGLDPGYYLIANVFEVKENYEKFMKSLTKKGLEPQHFLRNFNQYHYVYLERYNTWEEALQSRNSNFNGKYLDDTWIFRVLDK
;
A
#
# COMPACT_ATOMS: atom_id res chain seq x y z
N MET A 1 34.46 -78.40 -22.08
CA MET A 1 33.25 -77.96 -22.80
C MET A 1 33.18 -76.44 -22.67
N LEU A 2 33.56 -75.69 -23.70
CA LEU A 2 32.62 -74.96 -24.58
C LEU A 2 31.54 -74.17 -23.81
N LYS A 3 31.67 -72.84 -23.77
CA LYS A 3 30.87 -71.92 -24.61
C LYS A 3 31.24 -70.45 -24.35
N SER A 4 31.50 -69.77 -25.46
CA SER A 4 31.82 -68.35 -25.62
C SER A 4 30.58 -67.45 -25.48
N VAL A 5 30.79 -66.12 -25.36
CA VAL A 5 30.29 -65.03 -26.25
C VAL A 5 29.90 -63.72 -25.51
N PHE A 6 30.76 -62.69 -25.72
CA PHE A 6 30.50 -61.27 -26.06
C PHE A 6 30.17 -60.13 -25.06
N LEU A 7 30.90 -59.01 -25.31
CA LEU A 7 30.55 -57.56 -25.27
C LEU A 7 30.26 -56.93 -23.89
N PHE A 8 30.72 -55.73 -23.52
CA PHE A 8 31.08 -54.52 -24.27
C PHE A 8 32.16 -53.74 -23.49
N LEU A 9 33.16 -53.22 -24.20
CA LEU A 9 34.23 -52.35 -23.68
C LEU A 9 33.78 -50.89 -23.87
N THR A 10 33.66 -50.11 -22.79
CA THR A 10 33.57 -48.63 -22.86
C THR A 10 34.77 -48.01 -22.17
N LEU A 11 35.65 -47.47 -23.01
CA LEU A 11 36.85 -46.73 -22.68
C LEU A 11 36.46 -45.25 -22.49
N CYS A 12 36.35 -44.79 -21.25
CA CYS A 12 36.23 -43.36 -20.95
C CYS A 12 37.61 -42.70 -21.05
N ILE A 13 37.93 -42.17 -22.24
CA ILE A 13 39.04 -41.23 -22.43
C ILE A 13 38.56 -39.88 -21.92
N CYS A 14 39.06 -39.45 -20.76
CA CYS A 14 38.91 -38.07 -20.30
C CYS A 14 39.76 -37.16 -21.20
N TRP A 15 39.12 -36.53 -22.19
CA TRP A 15 39.66 -35.33 -22.81
C TRP A 15 39.47 -34.16 -21.84
N SER A 16 40.52 -33.82 -21.12
CA SER A 16 40.66 -32.52 -20.48
C SER A 16 40.86 -31.46 -21.55
N GLY A 17 39.76 -30.99 -22.14
CA GLY A 17 39.74 -29.75 -22.91
C GLY A 17 40.01 -28.59 -21.96
N ARG A 18 41.23 -28.07 -21.97
CA ARG A 18 41.48 -26.71 -21.48
C ARG A 18 40.71 -25.76 -22.41
N SER A 19 39.57 -25.27 -21.94
CA SER A 19 39.02 -24.04 -22.48
C SER A 19 40.05 -22.95 -22.17
N GLN A 20 40.75 -22.46 -23.20
CA GLN A 20 41.44 -21.17 -23.08
C GLN A 20 40.34 -20.14 -22.85
N GLU A 21 40.38 -19.46 -21.70
CA GLU A 21 39.67 -18.18 -21.59
C GLU A 21 40.11 -17.32 -22.78
N PRO A 22 39.16 -16.72 -23.53
CA PRO A 22 39.51 -15.78 -24.58
C PRO A 22 40.34 -14.67 -23.92
N GLN A 23 41.63 -14.58 -24.26
CA GLN A 23 42.39 -13.38 -23.89
C GLN A 23 41.78 -12.22 -24.66
N THR A 24 41.03 -11.38 -23.95
CA THR A 24 40.49 -10.14 -24.50
C THR A 24 41.68 -9.29 -24.95
N GLU A 25 41.83 -9.14 -26.27
CA GLU A 25 42.92 -8.37 -26.85
C GLU A 25 42.79 -6.91 -26.41
N VAL A 26 43.77 -6.40 -25.67
CA VAL A 26 43.75 -5.03 -25.15
C VAL A 26 43.91 -4.07 -26.34
N LYS A 27 42.83 -3.35 -26.66
CA LYS A 27 42.86 -2.34 -27.71
C LYS A 27 43.79 -1.19 -27.29
N GLN A 28 44.51 -0.66 -28.27
CA GLN A 28 45.41 0.48 -28.06
C GLN A 28 44.66 1.77 -28.36
N ILE A 29 45.02 2.85 -27.66
CA ILE A 29 44.52 4.19 -27.97
C ILE A 29 45.11 4.63 -29.31
N ASN A 30 44.24 5.00 -30.24
CA ASN A 30 44.56 5.45 -31.57
C ASN A 30 44.56 6.98 -31.64
N ILE A 31 45.52 7.54 -32.36
CA ILE A 31 45.56 8.98 -32.66
C ILE A 31 44.80 9.19 -33.98
N VAL A 32 43.67 9.87 -33.93
CA VAL A 32 42.89 10.23 -35.13
C VAL A 32 43.42 11.55 -35.71
N TYR A 33 43.69 12.52 -34.83
CA TYR A 33 44.26 13.82 -35.20
C TYR A 33 45.16 14.34 -34.08
N GLY A 34 46.45 14.58 -34.37
CA GLY A 34 47.44 14.99 -33.36
C GLY A 34 47.81 16.48 -33.36
N GLY A 35 47.42 17.25 -34.38
CA GLY A 35 47.86 18.63 -34.55
C GLY A 35 49.38 18.81 -34.46
N THR A 36 49.83 19.72 -33.59
CA THR A 36 51.27 19.96 -33.33
C THR A 36 51.84 18.91 -32.38
N PHE A 37 52.94 18.27 -32.79
CA PHE A 37 53.63 17.25 -32.01
C PHE A 37 54.91 17.78 -31.34
N THR A 38 55.05 17.50 -30.05
CA THR A 38 56.27 17.79 -29.25
C THR A 38 56.59 16.65 -28.29
N LYS A 39 57.81 16.69 -27.73
CA LYS A 39 58.25 15.79 -26.66
C LYS A 39 58.95 16.60 -25.57
N ASP A 40 58.64 16.30 -24.31
CA ASP A 40 59.34 16.84 -23.15
C ASP A 40 59.70 15.69 -22.21
N GLU A 41 60.88 15.12 -22.42
CA GLU A 41 61.38 13.99 -21.61
C GLU A 41 61.69 14.39 -20.16
N LYS A 42 61.76 15.69 -19.84
CA LYS A 42 62.01 16.16 -18.47
C LYS A 42 60.72 16.19 -17.65
N GLN A 43 59.63 16.66 -18.24
CA GLN A 43 58.33 16.77 -17.56
C GLN A 43 57.43 15.56 -17.76
N TYR A 44 57.50 14.90 -18.92
CA TYR A 44 56.65 13.77 -19.31
C TYR A 44 57.50 12.67 -19.99
N PRO A 45 58.34 11.95 -19.21
CA PRO A 45 59.25 10.95 -19.77
C PRO A 45 58.50 9.85 -20.53
N GLY A 46 58.90 9.61 -21.77
CA GLY A 46 58.31 8.59 -22.64
C GLY A 46 56.93 8.95 -23.22
N ALA A 47 56.44 10.18 -23.04
CA ALA A 47 55.16 10.63 -23.57
C ALA A 47 55.30 11.38 -24.91
N ALA A 48 54.32 11.17 -25.78
CA ALA A 48 54.05 12.00 -26.94
C ALA A 48 53.09 13.14 -26.55
N ILE A 49 53.44 14.39 -26.84
CA ILE A 49 52.58 15.55 -26.55
C ILE A 49 51.99 16.07 -27.86
N PHE A 50 50.68 16.18 -27.89
CA PHE A 50 49.89 16.67 -29.02
C PHE A 50 49.12 17.91 -28.59
N SER A 51 49.14 18.96 -29.41
CA SER A 51 48.48 20.24 -29.12
C SER A 51 47.65 20.71 -30.30
N LYS A 52 46.52 21.36 -30.03
CA LYS A 52 45.65 21.94 -31.06
C LYS A 52 46.39 22.97 -31.92
N ASP A 53 46.06 22.99 -33.21
CA ASP A 53 46.61 23.87 -34.23
C ASP A 53 45.51 24.55 -35.07
N GLY A 54 44.39 24.86 -34.42
CA GLY A 54 43.15 25.34 -35.05
C GLY A 54 42.04 24.30 -35.01
N GLN A 55 42.41 23.01 -34.98
CA GLN A 55 41.52 21.88 -34.71
C GLN A 55 41.96 21.17 -33.42
N GLN A 56 41.00 20.69 -32.62
CA GLN A 56 41.29 19.95 -31.39
C GLN A 56 41.95 18.60 -31.69
N VAL A 57 42.84 18.16 -30.80
CA VAL A 57 43.44 16.83 -30.84
C VAL A 57 42.31 15.80 -30.65
N GLN A 58 42.32 14.74 -31.45
CA GLN A 58 41.34 13.66 -31.40
C GLN A 58 42.04 12.31 -31.18
N MET A 59 41.62 11.61 -30.13
CA MET A 59 42.05 10.27 -29.77
C MET A 59 40.84 9.33 -29.82
N GLU A 60 41.02 8.12 -30.32
CA GLU A 60 39.97 7.09 -30.35
C GLU A 60 40.42 5.87 -29.54
N HIS A 61 39.53 5.33 -28.73
CA HIS A 61 39.79 4.05 -28.07
C HIS A 61 38.50 3.24 -27.91
N ALA A 62 38.46 2.07 -28.54
CA ALA A 62 37.36 1.11 -28.45
C ALA A 62 36.00 1.76 -28.74
N GLY A 63 35.92 2.52 -29.85
CA GLY A 63 34.68 3.14 -30.32
C GLY A 63 34.22 4.36 -29.53
N ALA A 64 35.08 4.94 -28.68
CA ALA A 64 34.87 6.24 -28.09
C ALA A 64 35.91 7.24 -28.60
N ASP A 65 35.43 8.43 -28.94
CA ASP A 65 36.23 9.56 -29.38
C ASP A 65 36.45 10.53 -28.22
N LEU A 66 37.66 11.03 -28.08
CA LEU A 66 38.04 12.07 -27.14
C LEU A 66 38.67 13.23 -27.90
N TRP A 67 38.08 14.42 -27.76
CA TRP A 67 38.63 15.69 -28.23
C TRP A 67 39.19 16.51 -27.07
N CYS A 68 40.34 17.14 -27.26
CA CYS A 68 40.94 18.02 -26.26
C CYS A 68 41.89 19.06 -26.89
N ASP A 69 42.30 20.05 -26.10
CA ASP A 69 43.27 21.06 -26.52
C ASP A 69 44.71 20.52 -26.47
N ILE A 70 45.04 19.70 -25.46
CA ILE A 70 46.36 19.05 -25.29
C ILE A 70 46.16 17.59 -24.88
N ALA A 71 46.86 16.67 -25.55
CA ALA A 71 46.95 15.26 -25.19
C ALA A 71 48.39 14.84 -24.90
N ILE A 72 48.61 14.22 -23.74
CA ILE A 72 49.89 13.64 -23.33
C ILE A 72 49.71 12.12 -23.33
N TYR A 73 50.26 11.45 -24.33
CA TYR A 73 50.01 10.04 -24.61
C TYR A 73 51.24 9.17 -24.29
N TYR A 74 51.09 8.25 -23.34
CA TYR A 74 52.10 7.27 -22.95
C TYR A 74 51.83 5.96 -23.70
N GLN A 75 52.34 5.86 -24.93
CA GLN A 75 52.03 4.74 -25.83
C GLN A 75 52.39 3.36 -25.24
N LYS A 76 53.50 3.24 -24.52
CA LYS A 76 53.91 1.96 -23.89
C LYS A 76 52.99 1.53 -22.75
N GLU A 77 52.38 2.48 -22.07
CA GLU A 77 51.48 2.25 -20.93
C GLU A 77 50.01 2.21 -21.36
N ASN A 78 49.71 2.58 -22.62
CA ASN A 78 48.35 2.78 -23.13
C ASN A 78 47.55 3.78 -22.26
N ARG A 79 48.19 4.89 -21.85
CA ARG A 79 47.60 5.92 -20.98
C ARG A 79 47.58 7.28 -21.65
N LEU A 80 46.50 8.03 -21.43
CA LEU A 80 46.28 9.35 -22.01
C LEU A 80 45.94 10.35 -20.91
N LYS A 81 46.62 11.50 -20.89
CA LYS A 81 46.18 12.68 -20.14
C LYS A 81 45.72 13.74 -21.11
N ALA A 82 44.46 14.12 -21.03
CA ALA A 82 43.84 15.16 -21.86
C ALA A 82 43.58 16.40 -21.02
N ILE A 83 43.83 17.58 -21.61
CA ILE A 83 43.72 18.88 -20.93
C ILE A 83 43.03 19.89 -21.86
N GLY A 84 42.07 20.62 -21.31
CA GLY A 84 41.40 21.76 -21.93
C GLY A 84 40.27 21.36 -22.90
N ASN A 85 39.09 21.96 -22.70
CA ASN A 85 37.90 21.83 -23.56
C ASN A 85 37.61 20.39 -23.97
N ILE A 86 37.61 19.46 -23.00
CA ILE A 86 37.56 18.04 -23.29
C ILE A 86 36.13 17.62 -23.59
N LYS A 87 35.97 16.83 -24.64
CA LYS A 87 34.73 16.13 -24.98
C LYS A 87 35.05 14.67 -25.25
N LEU A 88 34.50 13.77 -24.44
CA LEU A 88 34.50 12.32 -24.69
C LEU A 88 33.10 11.91 -25.15
N GLN A 89 33.01 11.19 -26.25
CA GLN A 89 31.75 10.71 -26.83
C GLN A 89 31.83 9.19 -27.02
N GLN A 90 30.85 8.46 -26.51
CA GLN A 90 30.71 7.01 -26.72
C GLN A 90 29.36 6.73 -27.40
N GLY A 91 29.41 6.41 -28.69
CA GLY A 91 28.21 6.29 -29.53
C GLY A 91 27.35 7.56 -29.48
N ASP A 92 26.04 7.42 -29.61
CA ASP A 92 25.10 8.55 -29.58
C ASP A 92 24.54 8.85 -28.18
N SER A 93 24.84 8.00 -27.20
CA SER A 93 24.11 7.96 -25.92
C SER A 93 24.84 8.63 -24.77
N VAL A 94 26.18 8.70 -24.79
CA VAL A 94 26.98 9.20 -23.67
C VAL A 94 27.97 10.27 -24.14
N GLN A 95 27.88 11.46 -23.56
CA GLN A 95 28.82 12.55 -23.75
C GLN A 95 29.34 13.03 -22.40
N LEU A 96 30.66 13.09 -22.23
CA LEU A 96 31.34 13.60 -21.04
C LEU A 96 32.20 14.81 -21.40
N THR A 97 31.98 15.93 -20.72
CA THR A 97 32.81 17.14 -20.87
C THR A 97 33.50 17.50 -19.55
N SER A 98 34.73 18.00 -19.63
CA SER A 98 35.52 18.41 -18.45
C SER A 98 36.73 19.27 -18.84
N GLY A 99 37.44 19.80 -17.83
CA GLY A 99 38.71 20.50 -18.00
C GLY A 99 39.90 19.54 -18.15
N LYS A 100 39.89 18.41 -17.44
CA LYS A 100 40.99 17.42 -17.42
C LYS A 100 40.46 15.99 -17.38
N ILE A 101 41.09 15.09 -18.12
CA ILE A 101 40.84 13.64 -18.09
C ILE A 101 42.15 12.88 -18.01
N ASP A 102 42.26 11.97 -17.05
CA ASP A 102 43.22 10.88 -17.05
C ASP A 102 42.51 9.60 -17.52
N TYR A 103 43.00 8.98 -18.58
CA TYR A 103 42.42 7.78 -19.17
C TYR A 103 43.44 6.64 -19.21
N ASP A 104 43.02 5.47 -18.71
CA ASP A 104 43.77 4.21 -18.80
C ASP A 104 43.09 3.28 -19.81
N GLY A 105 43.75 3.06 -20.95
CA GLY A 105 43.23 2.22 -22.03
C GLY A 105 43.27 0.73 -21.71
N ASN A 106 44.11 0.28 -20.76
CA ASN A 106 44.14 -1.13 -20.37
C ASN A 106 42.98 -1.45 -19.42
N LEU A 107 42.67 -0.51 -18.51
CA LEU A 107 41.59 -0.66 -17.53
C LEU A 107 40.24 -0.10 -18.00
N ASN A 108 40.19 0.55 -19.18
CA ASN A 108 39.01 1.24 -19.69
C ASN A 108 38.39 2.24 -18.70
N LEU A 109 39.24 2.89 -17.89
CA LEU A 109 38.84 3.78 -16.81
C LEU A 109 39.23 5.22 -17.12
N ALA A 110 38.24 6.11 -17.12
CA ALA A 110 38.45 7.56 -17.21
C ALA A 110 38.24 8.21 -15.83
N LYS A 111 39.12 9.13 -15.45
CA LYS A 111 38.94 10.06 -14.34
C LYS A 111 38.89 11.47 -14.91
N ALA A 112 37.72 12.11 -14.83
CA ALA A 112 37.49 13.48 -15.27
C ALA A 112 37.39 14.42 -14.05
N TRP A 113 37.94 15.63 -14.14
CA TRP A 113 37.77 16.67 -13.13
C TRP A 113 37.82 18.08 -13.76
N GLU A 114 37.44 19.09 -12.96
CA GLU A 114 37.19 20.48 -13.37
C GLU A 114 35.96 20.61 -14.30
N ASN A 115 34.85 21.13 -13.77
CA ASN A 115 33.60 21.37 -14.51
C ASN A 115 33.06 20.13 -15.23
N VAL A 116 32.94 19.00 -14.52
CA VAL A 116 32.53 17.73 -15.14
C VAL A 116 31.02 17.70 -15.37
N VAL A 117 30.65 17.43 -16.62
CA VAL A 117 29.26 17.24 -17.04
C VAL A 117 29.17 15.97 -17.87
N LEU A 118 28.35 15.02 -17.42
CA LEU A 118 28.00 13.80 -18.15
C LEU A 118 26.56 13.93 -18.63
N ASN A 119 26.37 13.99 -19.95
CA ASN A 119 25.06 13.94 -20.58
C ASN A 119 24.79 12.52 -21.08
N HIS A 120 23.64 11.99 -20.68
CA HIS A 120 23.04 10.79 -21.23
C HIS A 120 21.65 11.14 -21.79
N THR A 121 21.11 10.33 -22.71
CA THR A 121 19.86 10.61 -23.43
C THR A 121 18.68 11.06 -22.54
N SER A 122 18.64 10.63 -21.28
CA SER A 122 17.56 10.91 -20.32
C SER A 122 17.95 11.80 -19.14
N MET A 123 19.23 12.15 -18.95
CA MET A 123 19.69 12.88 -17.76
C MET A 123 21.04 13.58 -17.96
N THR A 124 21.29 14.60 -17.15
CA THR A 124 22.58 15.29 -17.03
C THR A 124 23.09 15.15 -15.60
N LEU A 125 24.32 14.65 -15.45
CA LEU A 125 25.05 14.55 -14.19
C LEU A 125 26.16 15.61 -14.15
N THR A 126 26.22 16.41 -13.08
CA THR A 126 27.29 17.38 -12.83
C THR A 126 28.00 17.09 -11.51
N THR A 127 29.33 17.19 -11.50
CA THR A 127 30.17 16.97 -10.31
C THR A 127 31.54 17.62 -10.49
N ASP A 128 32.32 17.73 -9.42
CA ASP A 128 33.72 18.17 -9.48
C ASP A 128 34.64 17.12 -10.11
N THR A 129 34.48 15.86 -9.69
CA THR A 129 35.31 14.73 -10.12
C THR A 129 34.44 13.51 -10.40
N LEU A 130 34.53 12.98 -11.61
CA LEU A 130 33.81 11.79 -12.06
C LEU A 130 34.79 10.69 -12.47
N ARG A 131 34.49 9.45 -12.10
CA ARG A 131 35.14 8.27 -12.65
C ARG A 131 34.16 7.52 -13.54
N PHE A 132 34.60 7.12 -14.72
CA PHE A 132 33.80 6.37 -15.67
C PHE A 132 34.52 5.08 -16.05
N ASP A 133 34.02 3.97 -15.53
CA ASP A 133 34.45 2.61 -15.85
C ASP A 133 33.65 2.15 -17.08
N ARG A 134 34.32 2.15 -18.24
CA ARG A 134 33.68 1.79 -19.52
C ARG A 134 33.55 0.27 -19.68
N GLU A 135 34.26 -0.54 -18.91
CA GLU A 135 34.05 -1.99 -18.96
C GLU A 135 32.74 -2.36 -18.25
N LYS A 136 32.52 -1.79 -17.06
CA LYS A 136 31.29 -1.99 -16.28
C LYS A 136 30.13 -1.09 -16.69
N GLN A 137 30.40 -0.06 -17.51
CA GLN A 137 29.44 0.99 -17.86
C GLN A 137 28.87 1.70 -16.62
N GLU A 138 29.77 2.02 -15.69
CA GLU A 138 29.47 2.70 -14.42
C GLU A 138 30.16 4.06 -14.36
N ALA A 139 29.39 5.13 -14.18
CA ALA A 139 29.91 6.46 -13.87
C ALA A 139 29.65 6.77 -12.39
N TYR A 140 30.65 7.20 -11.63
CA TYR A 140 30.49 7.48 -10.20
C TYR A 140 31.31 8.66 -9.70
N TYR A 141 30.79 9.29 -8.66
CA TYR A 141 31.41 10.40 -7.94
C TYR A 141 31.35 10.15 -6.43
N GLU A 142 32.32 10.71 -5.72
CA GLU A 142 32.49 10.54 -4.27
C GLU A 142 32.35 11.87 -3.49
N HIS A 143 32.25 13.00 -4.20
CA HIS A 143 32.30 14.34 -3.62
C HIS A 143 31.28 15.27 -4.26
N ASN A 144 30.02 15.13 -3.84
CA ASN A 144 28.87 15.91 -4.29
C ASN A 144 28.58 15.76 -5.80
N GLY A 145 27.31 15.58 -6.13
CA GLY A 145 26.88 15.57 -7.51
C GLY A 145 25.41 15.92 -7.63
N THR A 146 25.06 16.44 -8.79
CA THR A 146 23.70 16.82 -9.15
C THR A 146 23.29 16.07 -10.40
N VAL A 147 22.18 15.37 -10.35
CA VAL A 147 21.56 14.71 -11.50
C VAL A 147 20.26 15.42 -11.82
N VAL A 148 20.12 15.90 -13.05
CA VAL A 148 18.91 16.58 -13.54
C VAL A 148 18.31 15.75 -14.65
N ASP A 149 17.01 15.50 -14.60
CA ASP A 149 16.25 14.90 -15.69
C ASP A 149 15.09 15.80 -16.13
N SER A 150 14.13 15.24 -16.89
CA SER A 150 12.95 15.97 -17.40
C SER A 150 12.07 16.63 -16.33
N SER A 151 12.08 16.13 -15.09
CA SER A 151 11.13 16.54 -14.05
C SER A 151 11.74 16.67 -12.66
N ASN A 152 12.92 16.10 -12.43
CA ASN A 152 13.51 15.96 -11.11
C ASN A 152 14.95 16.49 -11.09
N THR A 153 15.31 17.15 -9.98
CA THR A 153 16.70 17.51 -9.65
C THR A 153 17.13 16.77 -8.40
N LEU A 154 18.15 15.93 -8.50
CA LEU A 154 18.67 15.11 -7.42
C LEU A 154 20.06 15.59 -7.02
N THR A 155 20.32 15.77 -5.73
CA THR A 155 21.65 16.04 -5.18
C THR A 155 22.04 14.96 -4.18
N SER A 156 23.33 14.59 -4.15
CA SER A 156 23.87 13.65 -3.15
C SER A 156 25.37 13.83 -2.97
N LYS A 157 25.96 13.23 -1.90
CA LYS A 157 27.42 13.21 -1.72
C LYS A 157 28.13 12.18 -2.59
N ILE A 158 27.56 10.98 -2.67
CA ILE A 158 28.13 9.86 -3.41
C ILE A 158 27.04 9.36 -4.34
N GLY A 159 27.36 9.23 -5.62
CA GLY A 159 26.41 8.71 -6.60
C GLY A 159 27.08 7.85 -7.64
N ARG A 160 26.31 6.91 -8.15
CA ARG A 160 26.71 5.97 -9.18
C ARG A 160 25.59 5.82 -10.18
N TYR A 161 25.91 6.03 -11.44
CA TYR A 161 25.04 5.77 -12.56
C TYR A 161 25.45 4.48 -13.25
N PHE A 162 24.49 3.56 -13.35
CA PHE A 162 24.59 2.31 -14.08
C PHE A 162 23.91 2.50 -15.43
N THR A 163 24.68 2.69 -16.50
CA THR A 163 24.13 2.98 -17.83
C THR A 163 23.23 1.85 -18.33
N GLN A 164 23.62 0.59 -18.08
CA GLN A 164 22.85 -0.60 -18.46
C GLN A 164 21.47 -0.65 -17.80
N LEU A 165 21.45 -0.53 -16.47
CA LEU A 165 20.22 -0.58 -15.68
C LEU A 165 19.41 0.73 -15.77
N LYS A 166 19.95 1.75 -16.43
CA LYS A 166 19.40 3.11 -16.49
C LYS A 166 19.05 3.65 -15.11
N LYS A 167 19.88 3.27 -14.14
CA LYS A 167 19.67 3.46 -12.70
C LYS A 167 20.73 4.37 -12.12
N SER A 168 20.30 5.36 -11.35
CA SER A 168 21.18 6.17 -10.52
C SER A 168 21.01 5.77 -9.06
N GLN A 169 22.08 5.30 -8.43
CA GLN A 169 22.15 5.08 -7.00
C GLN A 169 22.79 6.30 -6.33
N PHE A 170 22.16 6.77 -5.27
CA PHE A 170 22.61 7.89 -4.47
C PHE A 170 22.76 7.47 -3.02
N LEU A 171 23.87 7.86 -2.41
CA LEU A 171 24.22 7.54 -1.03
C LEU A 171 24.58 8.84 -0.29
N GLN A 172 24.12 8.92 0.96
CA GLN A 172 24.37 10.01 1.91
C GLN A 172 23.79 11.38 1.48
N SER A 173 22.83 11.86 2.28
CA SER A 173 22.21 13.18 2.11
C SER A 173 21.61 13.36 0.71
N VAL A 174 20.73 12.44 0.31
CA VAL A 174 20.05 12.51 -0.99
C VAL A 174 18.86 13.45 -0.88
N ASN A 175 18.78 14.42 -1.78
CA ASN A 175 17.65 15.33 -1.89
C ASN A 175 17.17 15.37 -3.35
N LEU A 176 15.92 14.95 -3.58
CA LEU A 176 15.23 15.02 -4.86
C LEU A 176 14.17 16.13 -4.77
N VAL A 177 14.29 17.11 -5.66
CA VAL A 177 13.34 18.20 -5.81
C VAL A 177 12.55 18.00 -7.09
N ASN A 178 11.22 17.96 -6.94
CA ASN A 178 10.23 17.96 -8.01
C ASN A 178 9.35 19.21 -7.86
N PRO A 179 8.73 19.76 -8.92
CA PRO A 179 7.80 20.88 -8.78
C PRO A 179 6.67 20.67 -7.76
N GLU A 180 6.23 19.42 -7.55
CA GLU A 180 5.08 19.06 -6.72
C GLU A 180 5.45 18.56 -5.32
N PHE A 181 6.69 18.10 -5.11
CA PHE A 181 7.12 17.50 -3.84
C PHE A 181 8.65 17.54 -3.66
N ASN A 182 9.09 17.41 -2.41
CA ASN A 182 10.49 17.20 -2.06
C ASN A 182 10.65 15.82 -1.42
N LEU A 183 11.74 15.12 -1.75
CA LEU A 183 12.07 13.81 -1.22
C LEU A 183 13.50 13.84 -0.67
N GLU A 184 13.61 13.62 0.63
CA GLU A 184 14.88 13.50 1.35
C GLU A 184 15.10 12.04 1.72
N SER A 185 16.30 11.50 1.50
CA SER A 185 16.60 10.11 1.83
C SER A 185 18.06 9.90 2.22
N LYS A 186 18.31 8.87 3.04
CA LYS A 186 19.66 8.39 3.33
C LYS A 186 20.30 7.71 2.11
N GLN A 187 19.52 6.92 1.38
CA GLN A 187 19.91 6.23 0.17
C GLN A 187 18.71 6.05 -0.76
N LEU A 188 18.93 6.32 -2.04
CA LEU A 188 17.91 6.30 -3.08
C LEU A 188 18.46 5.57 -4.30
N ASP A 189 17.74 4.57 -4.76
CA ASP A 189 17.92 4.04 -6.12
C ASP A 189 16.82 4.61 -7.00
N TYR A 190 17.21 5.31 -8.07
CA TYR A 190 16.30 6.02 -8.96
C TYR A 190 16.45 5.52 -10.39
N TYR A 191 15.36 5.04 -10.97
CA TYR A 191 15.32 4.56 -12.35
C TYR A 191 14.90 5.68 -13.29
N THR A 192 15.80 6.04 -14.21
CA THR A 192 15.67 7.28 -14.98
C THR A 192 14.60 7.23 -16.07
N GLU A 193 14.15 6.05 -16.51
CA GLU A 193 13.08 5.89 -17.51
C GLU A 193 11.70 5.72 -16.87
N SER A 194 11.55 4.76 -15.96
CA SER A 194 10.31 4.53 -15.20
C SER A 194 9.98 5.71 -14.29
N LYS A 195 11.02 6.40 -13.78
CA LYS A 195 10.96 7.45 -12.76
C LYS A 195 10.59 6.91 -11.37
N ASN A 196 10.83 5.62 -11.16
CA ASN A 196 10.66 4.95 -9.88
C ASN A 196 11.80 5.29 -8.92
N ALA A 197 11.44 5.55 -7.67
CA ALA A 197 12.33 5.84 -6.57
C ALA A 197 12.20 4.76 -5.48
N TYR A 198 13.30 4.07 -5.20
CA TYR A 198 13.40 3.05 -4.16
C TYR A 198 14.18 3.60 -2.98
N LEU A 199 13.57 3.57 -1.80
CA LEU A 199 13.99 4.26 -0.60
C LEU A 199 14.63 3.29 0.39
N TYR A 200 15.83 3.64 0.86
CA TYR A 200 16.60 2.83 1.80
C TYR A 200 17.10 3.68 2.99
N GLY A 201 16.68 3.29 4.20
CA GLY A 201 16.90 4.07 5.41
C GLY A 201 15.93 5.24 5.52
N ALA A 202 16.12 6.06 6.56
CA ALA A 202 15.25 7.19 6.88
C ALA A 202 15.03 8.07 5.64
N SER A 203 13.77 8.15 5.22
CA SER A 203 13.32 8.85 4.02
C SER A 203 12.04 9.61 4.31
N THR A 204 11.95 10.84 3.82
CA THR A 204 10.79 11.71 3.98
C THR A 204 10.38 12.29 2.63
N ILE A 205 9.12 12.12 2.26
CA ILE A 205 8.51 12.75 1.09
C ILE A 205 7.54 13.80 1.60
N THR A 206 7.68 15.04 1.14
CA THR A 206 6.85 16.18 1.52
C THR A 206 6.21 16.77 0.29
N GLY A 207 4.89 16.57 0.14
CA GLY A 207 4.06 17.24 -0.86
C GLY A 207 3.24 18.36 -0.23
N GLU A 208 2.35 18.97 -1.02
CA GLU A 208 1.52 20.11 -0.56
C GLU A 208 0.58 19.75 0.60
N THR A 209 -0.04 18.56 0.55
CA THR A 209 -1.10 18.15 1.50
C THR A 209 -0.79 16.88 2.28
N TYR A 210 0.45 16.40 2.18
CA TYR A 210 0.89 15.18 2.85
C TYR A 210 2.38 15.20 3.15
N LYS A 211 2.77 14.52 4.23
CA LYS A 211 4.16 14.21 4.55
C LYS A 211 4.27 12.73 4.90
N MET A 212 5.04 11.98 4.12
CA MET A 212 5.28 10.56 4.33
C MET A 212 6.70 10.34 4.84
N TYR A 213 6.83 9.52 5.87
CA TYR A 213 8.10 9.02 6.38
C TYR A 213 8.13 7.50 6.28
N CYS A 214 9.26 6.94 5.86
CA CYS A 214 9.54 5.50 5.94
C CYS A 214 11.05 5.24 6.02
N GLU A 215 11.43 4.06 6.48
CA GLU A 215 12.82 3.58 6.41
C GLU A 215 13.07 2.62 5.25
N ARG A 216 12.00 2.21 4.58
CA ARG A 216 12.05 1.38 3.40
C ARG A 216 10.76 1.54 2.60
N GLY A 217 10.87 1.78 1.30
CA GLY A 217 9.70 2.02 0.48
C GLY A 217 9.98 2.21 -1.00
N PHE A 218 8.90 2.48 -1.71
CA PHE A 218 8.85 2.76 -3.14
C PHE A 218 8.01 4.00 -3.38
N TYR A 219 8.38 4.77 -4.40
CA TYR A 219 7.65 5.96 -4.80
C TYR A 219 7.74 6.16 -6.33
N ASP A 220 6.60 6.26 -7.00
CA ASP A 220 6.55 6.67 -8.40
C ASP A 220 6.49 8.20 -8.47
N THR A 221 7.53 8.81 -9.04
CA THR A 221 7.64 10.28 -9.11
C THR A 221 6.78 10.93 -10.20
N LYS A 222 6.17 10.16 -11.12
CA LYS A 222 5.25 10.68 -12.16
C LYS A 222 3.82 10.81 -11.68
N ILE A 223 3.33 9.79 -10.97
CA ILE A 223 1.92 9.72 -10.53
C ILE A 223 1.75 9.93 -9.02
N GLU A 224 2.86 10.05 -8.29
CA GLU A 224 2.89 10.33 -6.85
C GLU A 224 2.08 9.30 -6.05
N ASN A 225 2.38 8.02 -6.28
CA ASN A 225 1.92 6.92 -5.45
C ASN A 225 3.11 6.15 -4.90
N GLY A 226 2.89 5.34 -3.87
CA GLY A 226 3.98 4.60 -3.28
C GLY A 226 3.58 3.85 -2.02
N TYR A 227 4.57 3.17 -1.45
CA TYR A 227 4.40 2.44 -0.20
C TYR A 227 5.63 2.52 0.68
N GLY A 228 5.42 2.41 1.98
CA GLY A 228 6.47 2.22 2.99
C GLY A 228 6.18 0.98 3.81
N ILE A 229 7.22 0.21 4.13
CA ILE A 229 7.13 -1.11 4.78
C ILE A 229 8.00 -1.24 6.04
N LYS A 230 8.56 -0.13 6.51
CA LYS A 230 9.36 -0.08 7.73
C LYS A 230 9.25 1.28 8.39
N ASN A 231 8.89 1.30 9.68
CA ASN A 231 8.71 2.52 10.48
C ASN A 231 7.94 3.61 9.72
N THR A 232 6.80 3.23 9.12
CA THR A 232 6.12 4.07 8.14
C THR A 232 5.03 4.92 8.79
N ARG A 233 4.96 6.18 8.35
CA ARG A 233 4.03 7.19 8.85
C ARG A 233 3.59 8.12 7.72
N ILE A 234 2.31 8.45 7.67
CA ILE A 234 1.76 9.47 6.77
C ILE A 234 1.02 10.49 7.60
N ASP A 235 1.44 11.75 7.46
CA ASP A 235 0.78 12.91 8.04
C ASP A 235 -0.03 13.62 6.93
N TYR A 236 -1.34 13.57 7.03
CA TYR A 236 -2.26 14.43 6.30
C TYR A 236 -2.65 15.63 7.18
N ASN A 237 -3.20 16.69 6.57
CA ASN A 237 -3.53 17.97 7.25
C ASN A 237 -4.14 17.83 8.66
N ASN A 238 -5.01 16.84 8.90
CA ASN A 238 -5.67 16.62 10.19
C ASN A 238 -5.61 15.17 10.70
N ARG A 239 -4.74 14.33 10.11
CA ARG A 239 -4.67 12.89 10.44
C ARG A 239 -3.24 12.38 10.38
N ILE A 240 -2.87 11.59 11.38
CA ILE A 240 -1.60 10.87 11.42
C ILE A 240 -1.90 9.38 11.33
N ILE A 241 -1.33 8.71 10.33
CA ILE A 241 -1.49 7.28 10.08
C ILE A 241 -0.14 6.61 10.26
N THR A 242 -0.08 5.57 11.08
CA THR A 242 1.10 4.70 11.23
C THR A 242 0.70 3.24 11.08
N GLY A 243 1.63 2.39 10.67
CA GLY A 243 1.47 0.94 10.59
C GLY A 243 2.76 0.28 10.09
N ASP A 244 2.76 -1.06 10.04
CA ASP A 244 3.93 -1.80 9.56
C ASP A 244 4.14 -1.59 8.04
N SER A 245 3.03 -1.52 7.30
CA SER A 245 3.01 -1.19 5.88
C SER A 245 1.94 -0.15 5.59
N LEU A 246 2.27 0.87 4.80
CA LEU A 246 1.32 1.86 4.30
C LEU A 246 1.49 2.02 2.79
N TYR A 247 0.38 2.06 2.09
CA TYR A 247 0.28 2.44 0.68
C TYR A 247 -0.46 3.77 0.59
N PHE A 248 -0.05 4.63 -0.34
CA PHE A 248 -0.74 5.88 -0.62
C PHE A 248 -0.79 6.15 -2.13
N ASP A 249 -1.83 6.85 -2.55
CA ASP A 249 -2.07 7.27 -3.93
C ASP A 249 -2.60 8.71 -3.92
N LYS A 250 -1.81 9.66 -4.43
CA LYS A 250 -2.17 11.08 -4.45
C LYS A 250 -3.41 11.33 -5.33
N LYS A 251 -3.48 10.73 -6.52
CA LYS A 251 -4.52 10.99 -7.52
C LYS A 251 -5.91 10.63 -7.03
N THR A 252 -6.03 9.49 -6.33
CA THR A 252 -7.29 9.00 -5.77
C THR A 252 -7.55 9.48 -4.35
N GLU A 253 -6.60 10.21 -3.75
CA GLU A 253 -6.64 10.64 -2.35
C GLU A 253 -6.89 9.47 -1.38
N PHE A 254 -6.23 8.35 -1.65
CA PHE A 254 -6.42 7.09 -0.95
C PHE A 254 -5.14 6.66 -0.23
N ALA A 255 -5.31 6.10 0.97
CA ALA A 255 -4.25 5.38 1.68
C ALA A 255 -4.80 4.11 2.30
N SER A 256 -3.95 3.09 2.40
CA SER A 256 -4.25 1.89 3.18
C SER A 256 -3.07 1.56 4.08
N ALA A 257 -3.37 0.97 5.23
CA ALA A 257 -2.38 0.54 6.21
C ALA A 257 -2.63 -0.93 6.58
N THR A 258 -1.56 -1.65 6.88
CA THR A 258 -1.59 -3.06 7.29
C THR A 258 -0.73 -3.28 8.52
N ASN A 259 -1.30 -4.03 9.48
CA ASN A 259 -0.74 -4.38 10.79
C ASN A 259 -0.38 -3.19 11.70
N ASN A 260 -0.62 -3.36 13.01
CA ASN A 260 -0.26 -2.40 14.07
C ASN A 260 -0.65 -0.95 13.75
N ILE A 261 -1.84 -0.79 13.18
CA ILE A 261 -2.26 0.48 12.60
C ILE A 261 -2.70 1.40 13.73
N THR A 262 -2.28 2.64 13.65
CA THR A 262 -2.82 3.72 14.47
C THR A 262 -3.20 4.89 13.57
N ILE A 263 -4.45 5.32 13.65
CA ILE A 263 -4.94 6.53 12.98
C ILE A 263 -5.37 7.52 14.06
N ARG A 264 -4.69 8.66 14.13
CA ARG A 264 -5.01 9.74 15.07
C ARG A 264 -5.60 10.93 14.32
N ASP A 265 -6.80 11.33 14.69
CA ASP A 265 -7.39 12.61 14.29
C ASP A 265 -6.80 13.71 15.20
N THR A 266 -6.08 14.67 14.61
CA THR A 266 -5.39 15.72 15.38
C THR A 266 -6.31 16.85 15.82
N ILE A 267 -7.55 16.90 15.32
CA ILE A 267 -8.56 17.89 15.68
C ILE A 267 -9.41 17.35 16.84
N ASN A 268 -9.94 16.14 16.68
CA ASN A 268 -10.88 15.56 17.65
C ASN A 268 -10.19 14.71 18.73
N ASN A 269 -8.86 14.55 18.66
CA ASN A 269 -8.07 13.65 19.52
C ASN A 269 -8.51 12.17 19.52
N GLY A 270 -9.37 11.78 18.57
CA GLY A 270 -9.82 10.40 18.40
C GLY A 270 -8.71 9.50 17.87
N LEU A 271 -8.66 8.28 18.39
CA LEU A 271 -7.66 7.28 18.04
C LEU A 271 -8.36 6.02 17.51
N ILE A 272 -7.90 5.52 16.38
CA ILE A 272 -8.35 4.24 15.83
C ILE A 272 -7.16 3.30 15.80
N ARG A 273 -7.36 2.05 16.24
CA ARG A 273 -6.39 0.97 16.12
C ARG A 273 -7.00 -0.21 15.38
N ALA A 274 -6.21 -0.87 14.54
CA ALA A 274 -6.66 -2.00 13.72
C ALA A 274 -5.45 -2.75 13.11
N HIS A 275 -5.70 -3.89 12.45
CA HIS A 275 -4.70 -4.57 11.61
C HIS A 275 -4.96 -4.41 10.10
N TYR A 276 -6.08 -3.81 9.70
CA TYR A 276 -6.29 -3.28 8.35
C TYR A 276 -7.12 -2.00 8.39
N ALA A 277 -6.71 -0.99 7.63
CA ALA A 277 -7.47 0.25 7.51
C ALA A 277 -7.28 0.91 6.15
N GLU A 278 -8.32 1.61 5.72
CA GLU A 278 -8.35 2.42 4.50
C GLU A 278 -8.80 3.83 4.86
N VAL A 279 -8.17 4.82 4.24
CA VAL A 279 -8.47 6.24 4.41
C VAL A 279 -8.73 6.84 3.04
N TYR A 280 -9.93 7.39 2.87
CA TYR A 280 -10.33 8.11 1.67
C TYR A 280 -10.44 9.60 2.03
N LYS A 281 -9.41 10.37 1.67
CA LYS A 281 -9.33 11.79 2.03
C LYS A 281 -10.41 12.62 1.34
N ALA A 282 -10.70 12.37 0.06
CA ALA A 282 -11.79 13.05 -0.68
C ALA A 282 -13.18 12.91 -0.02
N LYS A 283 -13.43 11.77 0.65
CA LYS A 283 -14.70 11.46 1.35
C LYS A 283 -14.65 11.74 2.85
N ASP A 284 -13.48 12.16 3.35
CA ASP A 284 -13.17 12.28 4.77
C ASP A 284 -13.52 11.02 5.58
N SER A 285 -13.35 9.83 4.98
CA SER A 285 -13.79 8.57 5.55
C SER A 285 -12.64 7.63 5.94
N VAL A 286 -12.86 6.85 6.99
CA VAL A 286 -11.96 5.80 7.45
C VAL A 286 -12.76 4.49 7.56
N PHE A 287 -12.20 3.44 7.00
CA PHE A 287 -12.64 2.06 7.18
C PHE A 287 -11.55 1.33 7.97
N ALA A 288 -11.92 0.57 8.99
CA ALA A 288 -10.99 -0.20 9.79
C ALA A 288 -11.59 -1.55 10.19
N THR A 289 -10.78 -2.60 10.16
CA THR A 289 -11.18 -3.97 10.49
C THR A 289 -9.99 -4.77 11.03
N LYS A 290 -10.22 -6.01 11.48
CA LYS A 290 -9.27 -6.91 12.15
C LYS A 290 -8.81 -6.30 13.48
N ARG A 291 -9.49 -6.64 14.57
CA ARG A 291 -9.27 -6.07 15.90
C ARG A 291 -9.41 -4.54 15.92
N ALA A 292 -10.45 -4.04 15.25
CA ALA A 292 -10.68 -2.60 15.11
C ALA A 292 -11.26 -2.01 16.40
N VAL A 293 -10.70 -0.90 16.87
CA VAL A 293 -11.23 -0.14 18.02
C VAL A 293 -11.07 1.35 17.79
N SER A 294 -12.12 2.11 18.09
CA SER A 294 -12.08 3.57 18.24
C SER A 294 -12.00 3.92 19.71
N ILE A 295 -11.15 4.87 20.04
CA ILE A 295 -10.88 5.34 21.40
C ILE A 295 -11.03 6.85 21.38
N ASN A 296 -12.02 7.35 22.12
CA ASN A 296 -12.25 8.79 22.27
C ASN A 296 -12.24 9.15 23.75
N LEU A 297 -11.70 10.31 24.07
CA LEU A 297 -11.76 10.85 25.44
C LEU A 297 -13.14 11.46 25.66
N VAL A 298 -13.83 11.03 26.71
CA VAL A 298 -15.10 11.60 27.16
C VAL A 298 -14.89 12.04 28.61
N GLU A 299 -14.86 13.35 28.83
CA GLU A 299 -14.43 13.97 30.08
C GLU A 299 -13.00 13.58 30.52
N GLN A 300 -12.89 12.66 31.49
CA GLN A 300 -11.66 12.17 32.11
C GLN A 300 -11.45 10.66 31.88
N ASP A 301 -12.35 10.02 31.14
CA ASP A 301 -12.31 8.57 30.87
C ASP A 301 -12.33 8.29 29.36
N SER A 302 -11.73 7.17 28.95
CA SER A 302 -11.68 6.77 27.54
C SER A 302 -12.85 5.84 27.21
N LEU A 303 -13.61 6.20 26.18
CA LEU A 303 -14.65 5.35 25.60
C LEU A 303 -14.03 4.51 24.48
N TYR A 304 -14.04 3.20 24.68
CA TYR A 304 -13.59 2.21 23.70
C TYR A 304 -14.80 1.68 22.95
N MET A 305 -14.78 1.72 21.62
CA MET A 305 -15.81 1.15 20.76
C MET A 305 -15.19 0.19 19.75
N HIS A 306 -15.68 -1.03 19.72
CA HIS A 306 -15.23 -2.11 18.85
C HIS A 306 -16.39 -2.63 17.99
N GLY A 307 -16.04 -3.17 16.83
CA GLY A 307 -16.85 -4.06 16.01
C GLY A 307 -15.97 -4.70 14.95
N ASP A 308 -16.47 -5.72 14.25
CA ASP A 308 -15.73 -6.38 13.16
C ASP A 308 -15.25 -5.36 12.11
N THR A 309 -16.07 -4.33 11.91
CA THR A 309 -15.80 -3.23 11.00
C THR A 309 -16.19 -1.91 11.63
N LEU A 310 -15.25 -0.98 11.66
CA LEU A 310 -15.49 0.41 11.99
C LEU A 310 -15.49 1.26 10.73
N MET A 311 -16.49 2.13 10.61
CA MET A 311 -16.57 3.13 9.54
C MET A 311 -16.82 4.50 10.15
N ILE A 312 -15.93 5.44 9.87
CA ILE A 312 -16.02 6.83 10.33
C ILE A 312 -16.11 7.74 9.12
N THR A 313 -17.10 8.63 9.12
CA THR A 313 -17.45 9.51 7.99
C THR A 313 -17.88 10.89 8.47
N GLY A 314 -17.91 11.87 7.57
CA GLY A 314 -18.40 13.24 7.87
C GLY A 314 -17.28 14.15 8.34
N LYS A 315 -17.46 15.47 8.26
CA LYS A 315 -16.44 16.49 8.58
C LYS A 315 -16.13 16.53 10.10
N PRO A 316 -15.05 17.22 10.54
CA PRO A 316 -14.87 17.55 11.96
C PRO A 316 -16.17 18.11 12.58
N GLU A 317 -16.45 17.76 13.84
CA GLU A 317 -17.69 18.10 14.58
C GLU A 317 -18.99 17.47 14.04
N GLN A 318 -18.96 16.83 12.88
CA GLN A 318 -20.10 16.14 12.26
C GLN A 318 -19.76 14.68 11.96
N ARG A 319 -18.87 14.09 12.77
CA ARG A 319 -18.43 12.72 12.59
C ARG A 319 -19.60 11.77 12.86
N ILE A 320 -19.71 10.77 12.00
CA ILE A 320 -20.58 9.62 12.18
C ILE A 320 -19.69 8.40 12.29
N LEU A 321 -19.78 7.71 13.42
CA LEU A 321 -19.10 6.45 13.68
C LEU A 321 -20.11 5.31 13.59
N ARG A 322 -19.73 4.26 12.87
CA ARG A 322 -20.50 3.02 12.75
C ARG A 322 -19.63 1.85 13.12
N ALA A 323 -20.06 1.05 14.09
CA ALA A 323 -19.48 -0.24 14.39
C ALA A 323 -20.46 -1.33 13.94
N PHE A 324 -20.03 -2.19 13.04
CA PHE A 324 -20.88 -3.22 12.45
C PHE A 324 -20.47 -4.60 12.94
N ARG A 325 -21.48 -5.39 13.31
CA ARG A 325 -21.39 -6.77 13.81
C ARG A 325 -20.58 -6.89 15.10
N ASN A 326 -21.11 -7.67 16.04
CA ASN A 326 -20.48 -7.93 17.34
C ASN A 326 -20.03 -6.63 18.05
N ALA A 327 -20.77 -5.54 17.85
CA ALA A 327 -20.37 -4.24 18.33
C ALA A 327 -20.40 -4.20 19.86
N LYS A 328 -19.31 -3.74 20.45
CA LYS A 328 -19.10 -3.67 21.90
C LYS A 328 -18.50 -2.33 22.26
N PHE A 329 -18.80 -1.83 23.44
CA PHE A 329 -18.13 -0.66 23.97
C PHE A 329 -17.85 -0.81 25.46
N TYR A 330 -16.83 -0.09 25.91
CA TYR A 330 -16.40 -0.07 27.30
C TYR A 330 -16.00 1.33 27.74
N LYS A 331 -16.48 1.69 28.92
CA LYS A 331 -16.09 2.81 29.77
C LYS A 331 -16.16 2.29 31.23
N THR A 332 -15.46 2.92 32.17
CA THR A 332 -15.32 2.41 33.55
C THR A 332 -16.66 2.11 34.25
N ASP A 333 -17.69 2.90 34.01
CA ASP A 333 -19.02 2.83 34.63
C ASP A 333 -20.11 2.31 33.69
N LEU A 334 -19.80 2.12 32.40
CA LEU A 334 -20.78 1.77 31.38
C LEU A 334 -20.15 0.89 30.31
N SER A 335 -20.74 -0.27 30.08
CA SER A 335 -20.35 -1.13 28.96
C SER A 335 -21.56 -1.71 28.27
N GLY A 336 -21.38 -2.23 27.06
CA GLY A 336 -22.50 -2.80 26.33
C GLY A 336 -22.09 -3.55 25.08
N LYS A 337 -23.05 -4.32 24.57
CA LYS A 337 -22.91 -5.20 23.41
C LYS A 337 -24.20 -5.18 22.60
N CYS A 338 -24.09 -5.21 21.28
CA CYS A 338 -25.21 -5.32 20.35
C CYS A 338 -24.70 -5.87 19.01
N ASP A 339 -25.56 -5.95 18.00
CA ASP A 339 -25.08 -6.22 16.64
C ASP A 339 -24.31 -5.01 16.11
N SER A 340 -24.90 -3.82 16.14
CA SER A 340 -24.35 -2.63 15.49
C SER A 340 -24.54 -1.36 16.33
N ILE A 341 -23.55 -0.46 16.31
CA ILE A 341 -23.61 0.86 16.95
C ILE A 341 -23.57 1.94 15.88
N HIS A 342 -24.43 2.95 16.01
CA HIS A 342 -24.41 4.17 15.21
C HIS A 342 -24.29 5.38 16.14
N PHE A 343 -23.19 6.12 16.05
CA PHE A 343 -22.96 7.34 16.79
C PHE A 343 -22.94 8.55 15.86
N ASN A 344 -23.73 9.57 16.19
CA ASN A 344 -23.79 10.84 15.46
C ASN A 344 -23.36 11.98 16.38
N GLN A 345 -22.17 12.54 16.11
CA GLN A 345 -21.58 13.61 16.92
C GLN A 345 -22.44 14.87 16.93
N LYS A 346 -23.07 15.23 15.80
CA LYS A 346 -23.88 16.45 15.68
C LYS A 346 -25.11 16.42 16.59
N THR A 347 -25.71 15.24 16.77
CA THR A 347 -26.91 15.08 17.60
C THR A 347 -26.59 14.57 19.00
N GLY A 348 -25.37 14.07 19.24
CA GLY A 348 -24.98 13.45 20.50
C GLY A 348 -25.69 12.13 20.77
N ILE A 349 -26.20 11.45 19.72
CA ILE A 349 -26.98 10.22 19.88
C ILE A 349 -26.11 9.02 19.53
N THR A 350 -26.05 8.04 20.43
CA THR A 350 -25.51 6.70 20.20
C THR A 350 -26.66 5.70 20.19
N GLU A 351 -26.85 5.01 19.08
CA GLU A 351 -27.90 3.99 18.88
C GLU A 351 -27.25 2.61 18.89
N LEU A 352 -27.69 1.75 19.80
CA LEU A 352 -27.36 0.33 19.85
C LEU A 352 -28.50 -0.44 19.20
N ILE A 353 -28.19 -1.09 18.09
CA ILE A 353 -29.17 -1.67 17.17
C ILE A 353 -29.08 -3.20 17.24
N THR A 354 -30.24 -3.83 17.36
CA THR A 354 -30.45 -5.30 17.39
C THR A 354 -29.83 -5.99 18.61
N ASN A 355 -30.69 -6.57 19.44
CA ASN A 355 -30.34 -7.28 20.68
C ASN A 355 -29.37 -6.50 21.61
N PRO A 356 -29.57 -5.18 21.82
CA PRO A 356 -28.68 -4.41 22.66
C PRO A 356 -28.79 -4.81 24.13
N ILE A 357 -27.63 -4.81 24.78
CA ILE A 357 -27.47 -4.93 26.22
C ILE A 357 -26.49 -3.87 26.70
N ILE A 358 -26.86 -3.18 27.78
CA ILE A 358 -26.00 -2.25 28.49
C ILE A 358 -25.88 -2.70 29.94
N TRP A 359 -24.68 -2.59 30.50
CA TRP A 359 -24.41 -2.73 31.91
C TRP A 359 -23.96 -1.39 32.49
N ASN A 360 -24.63 -0.95 33.54
CA ASN A 360 -24.21 0.19 34.37
C ASN A 360 -24.06 -0.30 35.82
N GLY A 361 -22.82 -0.49 36.26
CA GLY A 361 -22.56 -1.27 37.47
C GLY A 361 -23.20 -2.66 37.37
N GLU A 362 -23.90 -3.07 38.41
CA GLU A 362 -24.60 -4.37 38.46
C GLU A 362 -25.94 -4.39 37.70
N ASN A 363 -26.38 -3.24 37.16
CA ASN A 363 -27.65 -3.15 36.43
C ASN A 363 -27.46 -3.51 34.97
N GLN A 364 -28.16 -4.55 34.54
CA GLN A 364 -28.30 -4.95 33.14
C GLN A 364 -29.58 -4.36 32.56
N MET A 365 -29.49 -3.73 31.39
CA MET A 365 -30.63 -3.19 30.65
C MET A 365 -30.67 -3.73 29.22
N THR A 366 -31.85 -4.16 28.77
CA THR A 366 -32.08 -4.72 27.43
C THR A 366 -33.38 -4.21 26.81
N GLY A 367 -33.45 -4.19 25.49
CA GLY A 367 -34.67 -3.89 24.71
C GLY A 367 -34.45 -4.18 23.23
N ASP A 368 -35.35 -3.72 22.35
CA ASP A 368 -35.18 -3.92 20.90
C ASP A 368 -34.13 -2.95 20.31
N SER A 369 -34.10 -1.72 20.82
CA SER A 369 -33.11 -0.68 20.53
C SER A 369 -32.80 0.12 21.79
N ILE A 370 -31.55 0.58 21.94
CA ILE A 370 -31.16 1.45 23.04
C ILE A 370 -30.48 2.70 22.50
N HIS A 371 -30.96 3.88 22.90
CA HIS A 371 -30.37 5.16 22.54
C HIS A 371 -29.77 5.82 23.78
N LEU A 372 -28.49 6.17 23.71
CA LEU A 372 -27.82 7.04 24.67
C LEU A 372 -27.72 8.44 24.09
N LEU A 373 -28.11 9.44 24.87
CA LEU A 373 -28.09 10.84 24.47
C LEU A 373 -27.05 11.57 25.33
N SER A 374 -26.14 12.26 24.67
CA SER A 374 -25.17 13.17 25.29
C SER A 374 -25.63 14.61 25.16
N ASN A 375 -25.29 15.41 26.16
CA ASN A 375 -25.42 16.86 26.11
C ASN A 375 -24.29 17.44 25.24
N LEU A 376 -24.63 18.23 24.23
CA LEU A 376 -23.66 18.78 23.27
C LEU A 376 -22.78 19.90 23.84
N GLU A 377 -23.19 20.55 24.92
CA GLU A 377 -22.42 21.63 25.57
C GLU A 377 -21.44 21.06 26.60
N THR A 378 -21.87 20.06 27.36
CA THR A 378 -21.08 19.50 28.46
C THR A 378 -20.38 18.18 28.10
N GLU A 379 -20.72 17.59 26.96
CA GLU A 379 -20.28 16.27 26.47
C GLU A 379 -20.63 15.09 27.41
N LYS A 380 -21.42 15.35 28.46
CA LYS A 380 -21.87 14.34 29.44
C LYS A 380 -23.02 13.50 28.90
N LEU A 381 -23.17 12.28 29.41
CA LEU A 381 -24.39 11.50 29.24
C LEU A 381 -25.54 12.24 29.93
N ASP A 382 -26.65 12.36 29.21
CA ASP A 382 -27.85 13.06 29.67
C ASP A 382 -29.01 12.10 29.90
N SER A 383 -29.30 11.26 28.90
CA SER A 383 -30.48 10.38 28.93
C SER A 383 -30.22 9.02 28.28
N LEU A 384 -30.92 8.00 28.77
CA LEU A 384 -31.01 6.66 28.20
C LEU A 384 -32.45 6.42 27.73
N LYS A 385 -32.62 5.80 26.57
CA LYS A 385 -33.93 5.35 26.08
C LYS A 385 -33.83 3.90 25.62
N VAL A 386 -34.54 3.01 26.28
CA VAL A 386 -34.71 1.62 25.85
C VAL A 386 -36.08 1.51 25.21
N ILE A 387 -36.10 1.14 23.93
CA ILE A 387 -37.31 1.16 23.10
C ILE A 387 -37.79 -0.27 22.90
N ASN A 388 -39.06 -0.51 23.24
CA ASN A 388 -39.74 -1.81 23.22
C ASN A 388 -39.06 -2.90 24.06
N ASN A 389 -39.88 -3.78 24.67
CA ASN A 389 -39.44 -4.90 25.49
C ASN A 389 -38.38 -4.49 26.54
N ALA A 390 -38.52 -3.27 27.09
CA ALA A 390 -37.55 -2.73 28.02
C ALA A 390 -37.50 -3.57 29.30
N PHE A 391 -36.31 -3.97 29.68
CA PHE A 391 -36.06 -4.83 30.83
C PHE A 391 -34.83 -4.32 31.58
N ILE A 392 -34.93 -4.23 32.90
CA ILE A 392 -33.80 -3.98 33.80
C ILE A 392 -33.71 -5.12 34.81
N ILE A 393 -32.49 -5.62 35.02
CA ILE A 393 -32.18 -6.71 35.94
C ILE A 393 -30.96 -6.31 36.76
N SER A 394 -31.00 -6.49 38.07
CA SER A 394 -29.82 -6.42 38.93
C SER A 394 -29.78 -7.62 39.87
N LEU A 395 -28.57 -8.11 40.14
CA LEU A 395 -28.37 -9.15 41.14
C LEU A 395 -28.63 -8.53 42.52
N ASP A 396 -29.39 -9.21 43.36
CA ASP A 396 -29.58 -8.80 44.74
C ASP A 396 -28.24 -8.90 45.50
N THR A 397 -27.70 -7.76 45.92
CA THR A 397 -26.38 -7.65 46.56
C THR A 397 -26.41 -8.03 48.04
N VAL A 398 -27.57 -7.98 48.70
CA VAL A 398 -27.75 -8.26 50.12
C VAL A 398 -27.90 -9.76 50.34
N GLY A 399 -28.95 -10.37 49.77
CA GLY A 399 -29.22 -11.80 49.92
C GLY A 399 -28.37 -12.68 49.00
N LYS A 400 -27.90 -12.15 47.85
CA LYS A 400 -27.18 -12.91 46.80
C LYS A 400 -27.90 -14.15 46.27
N VAL A 401 -29.20 -14.25 46.53
CA VAL A 401 -30.06 -15.39 46.18
C VAL A 401 -31.05 -15.06 45.06
N GLY A 402 -31.31 -13.77 44.81
CA GLY A 402 -32.37 -13.31 43.92
C GLY A 402 -31.93 -12.30 42.87
N TYR A 403 -32.86 -11.92 42.00
CA TYR A 403 -32.70 -10.85 41.02
C TYR A 403 -33.82 -9.83 41.18
N ASN A 404 -33.43 -8.58 41.37
CA ASN A 404 -34.32 -7.45 41.23
C ASN A 404 -34.55 -7.22 39.73
N GLN A 405 -35.81 -7.09 39.33
CA GLN A 405 -36.16 -7.03 37.92
C GLN A 405 -37.40 -6.17 37.69
N ALA A 406 -37.36 -5.43 36.60
CA ALA A 406 -38.51 -4.68 36.12
C ALA A 406 -38.57 -4.75 34.60
N LYS A 407 -39.79 -4.82 34.07
CA LYS A 407 -40.01 -4.71 32.63
C LYS A 407 -41.17 -3.79 32.32
N GLY A 408 -41.21 -3.29 31.09
CA GLY A 408 -42.26 -2.42 30.55
C GLY A 408 -42.17 -2.35 29.04
N LYS A 409 -42.99 -1.49 28.42
CA LYS A 409 -42.85 -1.24 26.98
C LYS A 409 -41.55 -0.50 26.70
N ASP A 410 -41.37 0.67 27.32
CA ASP A 410 -40.22 1.54 27.12
C ASP A 410 -39.61 1.92 28.48
N LEU A 411 -38.30 2.21 28.51
CA LEU A 411 -37.58 2.71 29.70
C LEU A 411 -36.87 4.01 29.35
N PHE A 412 -37.07 5.03 30.18
CA PHE A 412 -36.40 6.32 30.08
C PHE A 412 -35.50 6.53 31.30
N GLY A 413 -34.20 6.57 31.09
CA GLY A 413 -33.21 6.84 32.14
C GLY A 413 -32.69 8.28 32.08
N LYS A 414 -32.39 8.86 33.24
CA LYS A 414 -31.72 10.16 33.36
C LYS A 414 -30.37 10.00 34.05
N PHE A 415 -29.33 10.59 33.45
CA PHE A 415 -28.02 10.67 34.05
C PHE A 415 -27.83 12.01 34.78
N ILE A 416 -27.19 11.95 35.94
CA ILE A 416 -26.73 13.11 36.72
C ILE A 416 -25.26 12.87 37.01
N ASP A 417 -24.39 13.78 36.59
CA ASP A 417 -22.93 13.63 36.67
C ASP A 417 -22.42 12.27 36.13
N ASN A 418 -22.94 11.87 34.96
CA ASN A 418 -22.69 10.58 34.29
C ASN A 418 -23.11 9.31 35.04
N LYS A 419 -23.79 9.46 36.19
CA LYS A 419 -24.38 8.33 36.91
C LYS A 419 -25.86 8.24 36.59
N LEU A 420 -26.37 7.02 36.35
CA LEU A 420 -27.78 6.81 36.12
C LEU A 420 -28.52 6.97 37.45
N SER A 421 -29.40 7.97 37.55
CA SER A 421 -30.04 8.35 38.82
C SER A 421 -31.55 8.16 38.82
N LEU A 422 -32.19 8.21 37.65
CA LEU A 422 -33.64 8.04 37.53
C LEU A 422 -33.93 7.08 36.39
N ILE A 423 -34.88 6.19 36.60
CA ILE A 423 -35.38 5.25 35.60
C ILE A 423 -36.91 5.26 35.63
N ASP A 424 -37.53 5.58 34.52
CA ASP A 424 -38.98 5.51 34.31
C ASP A 424 -39.32 4.37 33.34
N LEU A 425 -39.98 3.32 33.82
CA LEU A 425 -40.59 2.30 32.96
C LEU A 425 -42.05 2.65 32.71
N VAL A 426 -42.50 2.51 31.47
CA VAL A 426 -43.87 2.88 31.09
C VAL A 426 -44.60 1.77 30.35
N LYS A 427 -45.91 1.69 30.61
CA LYS A 427 -46.92 0.79 30.03
C LYS A 427 -46.70 -0.67 30.38
N ASN A 428 -47.72 -1.27 31.00
CA ASN A 428 -47.78 -2.68 31.38
C ASN A 428 -46.51 -3.11 32.14
N THR A 429 -46.18 -2.35 33.17
CA THR A 429 -44.96 -2.55 33.92
C THR A 429 -45.15 -3.66 34.95
N GLU A 430 -44.18 -4.54 35.07
CA GLU A 430 -44.14 -5.60 36.06
C GLU A 430 -42.80 -5.53 36.80
N VAL A 431 -42.81 -5.67 38.12
CA VAL A 431 -41.64 -5.68 39.00
C VAL A 431 -41.63 -6.91 39.88
N ILE A 432 -40.44 -7.44 40.10
CA ILE A 432 -40.13 -8.32 41.23
C ILE A 432 -38.93 -7.70 41.96
N TYR A 433 -39.10 -7.40 43.25
CA TYR A 433 -38.10 -6.70 44.06
C TYR A 433 -37.95 -7.37 45.43
N TYR A 434 -36.70 -7.63 45.85
CA TYR A 434 -36.38 -8.22 47.15
C TYR A 434 -36.24 -7.09 48.18
N MET A 435 -37.13 -7.08 49.17
CA MET A 435 -37.20 -6.02 50.18
C MET A 435 -36.48 -6.42 51.47
N TYR A 436 -35.65 -5.52 51.99
CA TYR A 436 -34.85 -5.72 53.20
C TYR A 436 -35.18 -4.66 54.26
N ASN A 437 -35.05 -5.01 55.54
CA ASN A 437 -35.15 -4.05 56.64
C ASN A 437 -33.79 -3.37 56.92
N ASP A 438 -33.76 -2.46 57.90
CA ASP A 438 -32.54 -1.73 58.31
C ASP A 438 -31.42 -2.67 58.82
N ASP A 439 -31.77 -3.86 59.30
CA ASP A 439 -30.85 -4.90 59.77
C ASP A 439 -30.41 -5.86 58.64
N GLN A 440 -30.74 -5.56 57.37
CA GLN A 440 -30.45 -6.38 56.19
C GLN A 440 -31.13 -7.76 56.17
N GLU A 441 -32.23 -7.92 56.90
CA GLU A 441 -33.06 -9.13 56.88
C GLU A 441 -34.13 -9.02 55.79
N LEU A 442 -34.34 -10.09 55.02
CA LEU A 442 -35.33 -10.14 53.95
C LEU A 442 -36.75 -10.06 54.53
N ILE A 443 -37.47 -8.98 54.23
CA ILE A 443 -38.88 -8.76 54.60
C ILE A 443 -39.79 -9.61 53.71
N GLY A 444 -39.50 -9.65 52.40
CA GLY A 444 -40.30 -10.36 51.42
C GLY A 444 -39.92 -10.00 49.99
N ILE A 445 -40.61 -10.63 49.05
CA ILE A 445 -40.46 -10.41 47.61
C ILE A 445 -41.72 -9.68 47.14
N ASP A 446 -41.58 -8.40 46.80
CA ASP A 446 -42.62 -7.60 46.17
C ASP A 446 -42.78 -8.05 44.73
N LYS A 447 -44.02 -8.38 44.33
CA LYS A 447 -44.39 -8.65 42.96
C LYS A 447 -45.60 -7.80 42.60
N THR A 448 -45.34 -6.77 41.80
CA THR A 448 -46.34 -5.74 41.49
C THR A 448 -46.42 -5.49 39.99
N ILE A 449 -47.65 -5.32 39.50
CA ILE A 449 -47.95 -4.83 38.15
C ILE A 449 -48.59 -3.45 38.24
N CYS A 450 -48.27 -2.55 37.30
CA CYS A 450 -48.89 -1.23 37.24
C CYS A 450 -48.75 -0.60 35.84
N SER A 451 -49.20 0.66 35.70
CA SER A 451 -49.12 1.36 34.42
C SER A 451 -47.73 1.95 34.15
N ALA A 452 -47.04 2.41 35.19
CA ALA A 452 -45.68 2.95 35.11
C ALA A 452 -44.96 2.81 36.45
N ILE A 453 -43.62 2.77 36.39
CA ILE A 453 -42.75 2.66 37.56
C ILE A 453 -41.66 3.70 37.44
N ARG A 454 -41.38 4.38 38.55
CA ARG A 454 -40.24 5.27 38.69
C ARG A 454 -39.28 4.70 39.72
N MET A 455 -38.01 4.56 39.36
CA MET A 455 -36.95 4.11 40.24
C MET A 455 -35.91 5.22 40.38
N THR A 456 -35.51 5.51 41.61
CA THR A 456 -34.34 6.34 41.91
C THR A 456 -33.17 5.44 42.25
N LEU A 457 -31.99 5.79 41.74
CA LEU A 457 -30.76 5.05 41.98
C LEU A 457 -29.72 5.92 42.67
N ALA A 458 -29.07 5.34 43.68
CA ALA A 458 -27.91 5.88 44.36
C ALA A 458 -26.76 4.87 44.24
N ASN A 459 -25.60 5.31 43.75
CA ASN A 459 -24.41 4.45 43.56
C ASN A 459 -24.68 3.17 42.74
N ASN A 460 -25.56 3.24 41.74
CA ASN A 460 -26.01 2.11 40.92
C ASN A 460 -26.84 1.04 41.68
N GLU A 461 -27.33 1.35 42.87
CA GLU A 461 -28.30 0.54 43.62
C GLU A 461 -29.66 1.25 43.64
N ILE A 462 -30.74 0.47 43.76
CA ILE A 462 -32.11 1.01 43.81
C ILE A 462 -32.33 1.60 45.21
N GLU A 463 -32.67 2.88 45.28
CA GLU A 463 -32.98 3.59 46.53
C GLU A 463 -34.49 3.56 46.79
N ASP A 464 -35.31 4.00 45.83
CA ASP A 464 -36.76 3.93 45.92
C ASP A 464 -37.38 3.38 44.63
N ILE A 465 -38.53 2.71 44.79
CA ILE A 465 -39.42 2.32 43.70
C ILE A 465 -40.80 2.93 43.96
N THR A 466 -41.26 3.75 43.03
CA THR A 466 -42.60 4.36 43.05
C THR A 466 -43.47 3.74 41.97
N PHE A 467 -44.57 3.11 42.38
CA PHE A 467 -45.57 2.55 41.47
C PHE A 467 -46.62 3.60 41.10
N ILE A 468 -46.81 3.85 39.80
CA ILE A 468 -47.66 4.92 39.29
C ILE A 468 -48.88 4.32 38.59
N THR A 469 -50.06 4.68 39.09
CA THR A 469 -51.40 4.34 38.55
C THR A 469 -51.75 2.85 38.58
N MET A 470 -52.81 2.53 39.34
CA MET A 470 -53.38 1.18 39.51
C MET A 470 -52.32 0.12 39.82
N PRO A 471 -51.51 0.27 40.89
CA PRO A 471 -50.66 -0.82 41.36
C PRO A 471 -51.53 -1.99 41.85
N ASP A 472 -51.24 -3.17 41.34
CA ASP A 472 -51.83 -4.45 41.75
C ASP A 472 -50.67 -5.40 42.04
N GLY A 473 -50.47 -5.75 43.30
CA GLY A 473 -49.30 -6.48 43.73
C GLY A 473 -49.35 -6.86 45.20
N ASP A 474 -48.60 -7.91 45.51
CA ASP A 474 -48.52 -8.51 46.84
C ASP A 474 -47.05 -8.66 47.24
N ILE A 475 -46.78 -8.59 48.54
CA ILE A 475 -45.47 -8.88 49.13
C ILE A 475 -45.51 -10.29 49.69
N PHE A 476 -44.71 -11.19 49.11
CA PHE A 476 -44.68 -12.60 49.49
C PHE A 476 -43.49 -12.90 50.38
N PRO A 477 -43.66 -13.61 51.51
CA PRO A 477 -42.55 -14.26 52.19
C PRO A 477 -41.81 -15.20 51.21
N GLU A 478 -40.49 -15.28 51.30
CA GLU A 478 -39.68 -16.05 50.33
C GLU A 478 -40.20 -17.49 50.14
N LYS A 479 -40.56 -18.16 51.23
CA LYS A 479 -41.05 -19.55 51.22
C LYS A 479 -42.41 -19.74 50.53
N GLU A 480 -43.19 -18.68 50.39
CA GLU A 480 -44.54 -18.72 49.83
C GLU A 480 -44.57 -18.43 48.32
N LEU A 481 -43.52 -17.78 47.78
CA LEU A 481 -43.38 -17.54 46.35
C LEU A 481 -42.53 -18.65 45.71
N PRO A 482 -43.13 -19.54 44.89
CA PRO A 482 -42.39 -20.60 44.21
C PRO A 482 -41.28 -20.04 43.32
N GLU A 483 -40.12 -20.71 43.26
CA GLU A 483 -38.93 -20.24 42.52
C GLU A 483 -39.23 -19.89 41.05
N ASN A 484 -40.08 -20.69 40.38
CA ASN A 484 -40.49 -20.44 38.99
C ASN A 484 -41.29 -19.13 38.80
N SER A 485 -41.86 -18.59 39.87
CA SER A 485 -42.67 -17.36 39.89
C SER A 485 -41.87 -16.13 40.31
N ARG A 486 -40.59 -16.32 40.70
CA ARG A 486 -39.62 -15.28 41.07
C ARG A 486 -38.88 -14.68 39.88
N LEU A 487 -39.22 -15.09 38.65
CA LEU A 487 -38.65 -14.56 37.41
C LEU A 487 -39.77 -14.03 36.51
N LEU A 488 -39.61 -12.81 36.00
CA LEU A 488 -40.55 -12.24 35.03
C LEU A 488 -40.38 -12.93 33.68
N LYS A 489 -41.49 -13.07 32.94
CA LYS A 489 -41.43 -13.58 31.56
C LYS A 489 -40.51 -12.70 30.71
N GLY A 490 -39.54 -13.32 30.04
CA GLY A 490 -38.51 -12.63 29.26
C GLY A 490 -37.19 -12.39 30.02
N PHE A 491 -37.10 -12.82 31.28
CA PHE A 491 -35.87 -12.75 32.06
C PHE A 491 -34.72 -13.50 31.39
N ILE A 492 -33.62 -12.79 31.12
CA ILE A 492 -32.35 -13.34 30.63
C ILE A 492 -31.22 -12.60 31.35
N TRP A 493 -30.59 -13.25 32.33
CA TRP A 493 -29.41 -12.70 32.99
C TRP A 493 -28.14 -13.02 32.17
N ARG A 494 -27.39 -11.98 31.80
CA ARG A 494 -26.17 -12.06 30.97
C ARG A 494 -24.96 -11.49 31.70
N GLY A 495 -24.92 -11.56 33.03
CA GLY A 495 -23.81 -11.03 33.83
C GLY A 495 -22.43 -11.63 33.51
N LYS A 496 -22.38 -12.86 32.97
CA LYS A 496 -21.12 -13.49 32.50
C LYS A 496 -20.56 -12.87 31.21
N GLU A 497 -21.39 -12.17 30.44
CA GLU A 497 -20.99 -11.49 29.20
C GLU A 497 -20.62 -10.03 29.43
N ARG A 498 -20.69 -9.56 30.68
CA ARG A 498 -20.36 -8.18 31.05
C ARG A 498 -18.90 -7.89 30.72
N ILE A 499 -18.68 -6.77 30.06
CA ILE A 499 -17.37 -6.27 29.67
C ILE A 499 -16.83 -5.48 30.86
N MET A 500 -15.76 -5.98 31.49
CA MET A 500 -15.18 -5.46 32.74
C MET A 500 -13.90 -4.66 32.50
N THR A 501 -13.25 -4.89 31.35
CA THR A 501 -12.04 -4.18 30.95
C THR A 501 -12.13 -3.75 29.49
N LYS A 502 -11.29 -2.78 29.10
CA LYS A 502 -11.14 -2.35 27.70
C LYS A 502 -10.71 -3.47 26.74
N ASP A 503 -10.10 -4.55 27.25
CA ASP A 503 -9.61 -5.65 26.41
C ASP A 503 -10.71 -6.72 26.21
N ASP A 504 -11.72 -6.76 27.07
CA ASP A 504 -12.86 -7.69 26.99
C ASP A 504 -13.80 -7.37 25.80
N ILE A 505 -13.60 -6.22 25.13
CA ILE A 505 -14.34 -5.89 23.91
C ILE A 505 -13.93 -6.79 22.73
N PHE A 506 -12.75 -7.40 22.77
CA PHE A 506 -12.25 -8.28 21.70
C PHE A 506 -12.58 -9.74 22.01
N ASP A 507 -13.04 -10.48 21.02
CA ASP A 507 -13.31 -11.92 21.17
C ASP A 507 -12.11 -12.80 20.78
N GLU A 508 -12.31 -14.12 20.78
CA GLU A 508 -11.27 -15.08 20.45
C GLU A 508 -10.77 -14.93 19.00
N ASP A 509 -11.64 -14.60 18.05
CA ASP A 509 -11.28 -14.40 16.65
C ASP A 509 -10.38 -13.16 16.51
N ASP A 510 -10.70 -12.06 17.20
CA ASP A 510 -9.89 -10.85 17.25
C ASP A 510 -8.52 -11.06 17.90
N ASN A 511 -8.43 -11.93 18.91
CA ASN A 511 -7.19 -12.21 19.65
C ASN A 511 -6.27 -13.17 18.89
N ASN A 512 -6.81 -14.01 18.00
CA ASN A 512 -6.05 -15.04 17.27
C ASN A 512 -5.78 -14.70 15.80
N ILE A 513 -5.93 -13.43 15.40
CA ILE A 513 -5.67 -12.98 14.03
C ILE A 513 -4.21 -13.25 13.64
N LYS A 514 -4.00 -14.00 12.56
CA LYS A 514 -2.69 -14.15 11.92
C LYS A 514 -2.38 -12.93 11.09
N LEU A 515 -1.38 -12.16 11.53
CA LEU A 515 -0.92 -10.97 10.82
C LEU A 515 -0.26 -11.33 9.48
N VAL A 516 -0.47 -10.47 8.49
CA VAL A 516 0.14 -10.65 7.17
C VAL A 516 1.64 -10.41 7.27
N THR A 517 2.45 -11.30 6.70
CA THR A 517 3.89 -11.09 6.62
C THR A 517 4.23 -9.99 5.63
N ILE A 518 4.84 -8.91 6.10
CA ILE A 518 5.30 -7.80 5.25
C ILE A 518 6.57 -8.24 4.51
N ARG A 519 6.50 -8.30 3.18
CA ARG A 519 7.62 -8.69 2.31
C ARG A 519 8.53 -7.51 2.02
N GLY A 520 9.77 -7.80 1.64
CA GLY A 520 10.72 -6.80 1.17
C GLY A 520 11.39 -5.97 2.27
N VAL A 521 11.17 -6.25 3.56
CA VAL A 521 11.82 -5.50 4.67
C VAL A 521 13.34 -5.70 4.67
N ASP A 522 13.78 -6.95 4.50
CA ASP A 522 15.20 -7.35 4.54
C ASP A 522 15.76 -7.78 3.18
N ASN A 523 14.90 -8.14 2.22
CA ASN A 523 15.30 -8.56 0.87
C ASN A 523 15.50 -7.34 -0.05
N PRO A 524 16.39 -7.36 -1.06
CA PRO A 524 16.51 -6.30 -2.07
C PRO A 524 15.12 -5.93 -2.64
N ILE A 525 14.85 -4.63 -2.82
CA ILE A 525 13.59 -4.22 -3.46
C ILE A 525 13.67 -4.57 -4.94
N ASP A 526 12.54 -5.00 -5.52
CA ASP A 526 12.42 -5.42 -6.93
C ASP A 526 13.11 -4.41 -7.87
N LEU A 527 13.95 -4.91 -8.78
CA LEU A 527 14.61 -4.10 -9.79
C LEU A 527 13.60 -3.85 -10.93
N ASP A 528 13.50 -2.62 -11.43
CA ASP A 528 12.65 -2.32 -12.60
C ASP A 528 13.15 -2.99 -13.88
N VAL A 529 14.43 -3.34 -13.93
CA VAL A 529 15.12 -3.89 -15.09
C VAL A 529 16.06 -4.99 -14.63
N GLU A 530 15.87 -6.18 -15.19
CA GLU A 530 16.77 -7.32 -14.94
C GLU A 530 18.13 -7.08 -15.62
N PRO A 531 19.26 -7.44 -14.98
CA PRO A 531 20.59 -7.22 -15.54
C PRO A 531 20.81 -7.85 -16.92
N GLU A 532 20.20 -8.99 -17.19
CA GLU A 532 20.33 -9.70 -18.48
C GLU A 532 19.63 -8.94 -19.62
N GLU A 533 18.43 -8.42 -19.38
CA GLU A 533 17.68 -7.61 -20.36
C GLU A 533 18.43 -6.31 -20.67
N ALA A 534 18.97 -5.65 -19.64
CA ALA A 534 19.78 -4.44 -19.79
C ALA A 534 21.03 -4.67 -20.66
N LEU A 535 21.70 -5.82 -20.49
CA LEU A 535 22.86 -6.19 -21.30
C LEU A 535 22.50 -6.44 -22.77
N GLU A 536 21.36 -7.07 -23.04
CA GLU A 536 20.92 -7.33 -24.41
C GLU A 536 20.54 -6.04 -25.15
N ASP A 537 19.83 -5.13 -24.48
CA ASP A 537 19.47 -3.81 -25.01
C ASP A 537 20.72 -2.99 -25.37
N GLN A 538 21.73 -3.01 -24.51
CA GLN A 538 22.98 -2.33 -24.80
C GLN A 538 23.70 -2.94 -26.01
N ARG A 539 23.80 -4.28 -26.10
CA ARG A 539 24.42 -4.95 -27.25
C ARG A 539 23.75 -4.56 -28.57
N LYS A 540 22.42 -4.43 -28.58
CA LYS A 540 21.66 -3.96 -29.75
C LYS A 540 22.05 -2.54 -30.14
N ARG A 541 22.19 -1.62 -29.18
CA ARG A 541 22.64 -0.23 -29.44
C ARG A 541 24.07 -0.17 -29.96
N ASP A 542 24.98 -0.90 -29.34
CA ASP A 542 26.41 -0.88 -29.71
C ASP A 542 26.65 -1.52 -31.10
N SER A 543 25.80 -2.48 -31.48
CA SER A 543 25.82 -3.10 -32.82
C SER A 543 25.35 -2.15 -33.94
N ILE A 544 24.52 -1.15 -33.62
CA ILE A 544 24.04 -0.17 -34.62
C ILE A 544 25.17 0.80 -35.03
N ASN A 545 26.15 1.04 -34.16
CA ASN A 545 27.30 1.93 -34.42
C ASN A 545 28.48 1.29 -35.18
N THR A 546 28.40 0.00 -35.54
CA THR A 546 29.50 -0.73 -36.23
C THR A 546 29.19 -1.12 -37.68
N SER A 547 28.08 -0.68 -38.28
CA SER A 547 27.70 -1.05 -39.65
C SER A 547 28.40 -0.24 -40.77
N LYS A 548 29.73 -0.25 -40.79
CA LYS A 548 30.50 -0.11 -42.04
C LYS A 548 31.65 -1.11 -42.01
N LEU A 549 31.39 -2.31 -42.51
CA LEU A 549 32.27 -3.20 -43.29
C LEU A 549 31.80 -4.65 -43.13
N LEU A 550 31.10 -5.16 -44.14
CA LEU A 550 30.98 -6.60 -44.39
C LEU A 550 31.46 -6.88 -45.83
N PRO A 551 32.54 -7.65 -46.04
CA PRO A 551 32.80 -8.33 -47.31
C PRO A 551 32.10 -9.71 -47.37
N PRO A 552 32.03 -10.34 -48.56
CA PRO A 552 30.76 -10.75 -49.13
C PRO A 552 30.33 -12.19 -48.82
N ASN A 553 29.02 -12.35 -48.80
CA ASN A 553 28.30 -13.61 -48.65
C ASN A 553 28.31 -14.44 -49.96
N PRO A 554 28.45 -15.78 -49.94
CA PRO A 554 28.12 -16.62 -51.09
C PRO A 554 26.62 -17.02 -51.08
N LEU A 555 25.87 -16.33 -51.96
CA LEU A 555 24.72 -16.76 -52.77
C LEU A 555 23.88 -18.00 -52.39
N LYS A 556 22.63 -17.69 -52.00
CA LYS A 556 21.33 -18.04 -52.66
C LYS A 556 20.92 -19.50 -52.91
N LYS A 557 19.72 -19.82 -52.42
CA LYS A 557 18.50 -20.10 -53.22
C LYS A 557 17.30 -19.44 -52.50
N LEU A 558 16.81 -18.26 -52.92
CA LEU A 558 15.76 -18.00 -53.92
C LEU A 558 14.45 -18.81 -53.72
N GLU A 559 13.54 -18.24 -52.91
CA GLU A 559 12.25 -17.59 -53.29
C GLU A 559 11.47 -18.14 -54.51
N PRO A 560 10.12 -18.02 -54.60
CA PRO A 560 9.38 -16.74 -54.42
C PRO A 560 7.94 -16.90 -53.86
N THR A 561 7.16 -15.87 -53.48
CA THR A 561 6.72 -14.65 -54.20
C THR A 561 6.09 -13.68 -53.16
N LYS A 562 6.54 -12.42 -53.03
CA LYS A 562 6.15 -11.19 -53.79
C LYS A 562 4.69 -10.78 -53.54
N LYS A 563 4.31 -9.52 -53.21
CA LYS A 563 4.95 -8.19 -53.43
C LYS A 563 4.21 -7.07 -52.64
N ASP A 564 5.03 -6.18 -52.09
CA ASP A 564 4.92 -4.75 -51.70
C ASP A 564 4.26 -3.78 -52.75
N PRO A 565 4.21 -2.42 -52.61
CA PRO A 565 4.35 -1.48 -51.45
C PRO A 565 3.50 -0.16 -51.47
N GLN A 566 3.55 0.60 -50.35
CA GLN A 566 3.58 2.08 -50.17
C GLN A 566 2.42 3.05 -50.59
N GLN A 567 1.98 3.90 -49.63
CA GLN A 567 2.18 5.37 -49.69
C GLN A 567 1.90 6.12 -48.36
N LYS A 568 2.56 7.30 -48.21
CA LYS A 568 2.81 8.13 -47.02
C LYS A 568 1.66 9.08 -46.60
N GLU A 569 1.63 9.40 -45.29
CA GLU A 569 1.24 10.63 -44.52
C GLU A 569 0.32 11.71 -45.15
N PRO A 570 -0.63 12.31 -44.37
CA PRO A 570 -0.28 13.28 -43.30
C PRO A 570 -1.14 13.26 -42.01
N LYS A 571 -0.56 13.79 -40.92
CA LYS A 571 -1.29 14.22 -39.69
C LYS A 571 -2.37 15.25 -40.04
N PRO A 572 -3.48 15.28 -39.29
CA PRO A 572 -3.73 16.49 -38.50
C PRO A 572 -4.14 16.24 -37.03
N SER A 573 -4.09 17.34 -36.31
CA SER A 573 -4.17 17.64 -34.88
C SER A 573 -5.49 17.34 -34.14
N VAL A 574 -5.30 16.94 -32.87
CA VAL A 574 -6.06 17.28 -31.63
C VAL A 574 -7.58 17.09 -31.61
N SER A 575 -8.03 16.14 -30.77
CA SER A 575 -9.07 16.41 -29.75
C SER A 575 -9.01 15.38 -28.62
N GLU A 576 -9.05 15.89 -27.39
CA GLU A 576 -9.02 15.18 -26.11
C GLU A 576 -10.25 14.28 -25.92
N ILE A 577 -10.09 13.02 -25.49
CA ILE A 577 -11.10 12.32 -24.67
C ILE A 577 -10.42 11.43 -23.63
N LYS A 578 -10.70 11.74 -22.35
CA LYS A 578 -10.47 10.92 -21.16
C LYS A 578 -11.25 9.60 -21.23
N THR A 579 -10.61 8.46 -21.04
CA THR A 579 -11.11 7.34 -20.22
C THR A 579 -9.94 6.41 -19.87
N GLY A 580 -9.68 6.24 -18.56
CA GLY A 580 -8.67 5.31 -18.08
C GLY A 580 -9.05 3.89 -18.46
N VAL A 581 -8.20 3.23 -19.24
CA VAL A 581 -8.34 1.80 -19.56
C VAL A 581 -7.85 1.03 -18.35
N ARG A 582 -8.72 0.25 -17.68
CA ARG A 582 -8.25 -0.75 -16.72
C ARG A 582 -7.46 -1.80 -17.53
N TYR A 583 -6.20 -1.96 -17.18
CA TYR A 583 -5.24 -2.82 -17.83
C TYR A 583 -4.42 -3.54 -16.76
N GLU A 584 -4.26 -4.85 -16.90
CA GLU A 584 -3.35 -5.64 -16.08
C GLU A 584 -2.54 -6.57 -17.00
N GLU A 585 -1.33 -6.95 -16.59
CA GLU A 585 -0.49 -7.89 -17.34
C GLU A 585 -0.01 -9.03 -16.43
N GLY A 586 0.22 -10.19 -17.03
CA GLY A 586 0.66 -11.37 -16.31
C GLY A 586 1.55 -12.28 -17.15
N ALA A 587 2.39 -13.04 -16.45
CA ALA A 587 3.19 -14.11 -17.02
C ALA A 587 2.30 -15.19 -17.65
N LYS A 588 2.88 -16.00 -18.54
CA LYS A 588 2.18 -17.07 -19.26
C LYS A 588 1.53 -18.06 -18.29
N GLU A 589 0.19 -18.04 -18.21
CA GLU A 589 -0.61 -19.02 -17.47
C GLU A 589 -0.79 -20.29 -18.33
N ASN A 590 -0.91 -21.45 -17.67
CA ASN A 590 -1.03 -22.74 -18.37
C ASN A 590 -2.26 -22.76 -19.29
N GLY A 591 -2.04 -22.91 -20.60
CA GLY A 591 -3.09 -23.00 -21.60
C GLY A 591 -3.55 -21.68 -22.24
N LEU A 592 -2.90 -20.54 -21.91
CA LEU A 592 -3.15 -19.27 -22.59
C LEU A 592 -2.05 -18.93 -23.61
N ASP A 593 -2.48 -18.49 -24.79
CA ASP A 593 -1.59 -17.92 -25.78
C ASP A 593 -1.23 -16.46 -25.43
N PRO A 594 -0.01 -15.99 -25.70
CA PRO A 594 0.36 -14.59 -25.56
C PRO A 594 -0.61 -13.69 -26.31
N GLY A 595 -1.01 -12.55 -25.76
CA GLY A 595 -2.00 -11.67 -26.38
C GLY A 595 -2.81 -10.87 -25.37
N TYR A 596 -3.86 -10.20 -25.85
CA TYR A 596 -4.71 -9.30 -25.06
C TYR A 596 -6.11 -9.89 -24.91
N TYR A 597 -6.55 -10.10 -23.68
CA TYR A 597 -7.81 -10.73 -23.34
C TYR A 597 -8.81 -9.67 -22.84
N LEU A 598 -9.99 -9.61 -23.45
CA LEU A 598 -11.06 -8.69 -23.02
C LEU A 598 -11.84 -9.31 -21.87
N ILE A 599 -11.48 -8.95 -20.63
CA ILE A 599 -12.07 -9.48 -19.40
C ILE A 599 -13.43 -8.84 -19.14
N ALA A 600 -14.44 -9.67 -18.94
CA ALA A 600 -15.79 -9.26 -18.54
C ALA A 600 -15.96 -9.25 -17.01
N ASN A 601 -15.42 -10.25 -16.30
CA ASN A 601 -15.49 -10.29 -14.84
C ASN A 601 -14.48 -11.30 -14.25
N VAL A 602 -14.24 -11.21 -12.94
CA VAL A 602 -13.32 -12.09 -12.19
C VAL A 602 -14.02 -12.60 -10.93
N PHE A 603 -13.91 -13.90 -10.65
CA PHE A 603 -14.61 -14.55 -9.54
C PHE A 603 -13.66 -15.43 -8.72
N GLU A 604 -13.76 -15.35 -7.40
CA GLU A 604 -13.07 -16.26 -6.48
C GLU A 604 -13.76 -17.64 -6.41
N VAL A 605 -15.09 -17.66 -6.46
CA VAL A 605 -15.90 -18.88 -6.27
C VAL A 605 -16.32 -19.49 -7.61
N LYS A 606 -16.03 -20.78 -7.79
CA LYS A 606 -16.31 -21.54 -9.02
C LYS A 606 -17.76 -21.46 -9.47
N GLU A 607 -18.71 -21.66 -8.57
CA GLU A 607 -20.14 -21.66 -8.86
C GLU A 607 -20.63 -20.32 -9.43
N ASN A 608 -19.95 -19.21 -9.09
CA ASN A 608 -20.34 -17.88 -9.53
C ASN A 608 -19.91 -17.60 -10.98
N TYR A 609 -18.67 -17.94 -11.37
CA TYR A 609 -18.27 -17.77 -12.76
C TYR A 609 -19.03 -18.72 -13.69
N GLU A 610 -19.34 -19.95 -13.25
CA GLU A 610 -20.15 -20.88 -14.06
C GLU A 610 -21.56 -20.35 -14.34
N LYS A 611 -22.21 -19.74 -13.33
CA LYS A 611 -23.50 -19.05 -13.51
C LYS A 611 -23.36 -17.85 -14.46
N PHE A 612 -22.28 -17.08 -14.33
CA PHE A 612 -22.02 -15.93 -15.20
C PHE A 612 -21.78 -16.35 -16.65
N MET A 613 -20.96 -17.36 -16.89
CA MET A 613 -20.72 -17.96 -18.22
C MET A 613 -22.03 -18.41 -18.87
N LYS A 614 -22.87 -19.16 -18.15
CA LYS A 614 -24.21 -19.56 -18.63
C LYS A 614 -25.09 -18.37 -19.00
N SER A 615 -25.02 -17.28 -18.24
CA SER A 615 -25.78 -16.06 -18.51
C SER A 615 -25.33 -15.37 -19.81
N LEU A 616 -24.02 -15.35 -20.10
CA LEU A 616 -23.45 -14.80 -21.33
C LEU A 616 -23.76 -15.69 -22.54
N THR A 617 -23.66 -17.01 -22.39
CA THR A 617 -24.08 -17.96 -23.44
C THR A 617 -25.55 -17.82 -23.79
N LYS A 618 -26.43 -17.60 -22.79
CA LYS A 618 -27.85 -17.30 -23.03
C LYS A 618 -28.07 -15.98 -23.77
N LYS A 619 -27.14 -15.03 -23.68
CA LYS A 619 -27.12 -13.77 -24.45
C LYS A 619 -26.48 -13.92 -25.84
N GLY A 620 -26.12 -15.14 -26.27
CA GLY A 620 -25.53 -15.40 -27.58
C GLY A 620 -24.04 -15.08 -27.68
N LEU A 621 -23.34 -14.97 -26.54
CA LEU A 621 -21.90 -14.78 -26.47
C LEU A 621 -21.20 -16.12 -26.25
N GLU A 622 -19.94 -16.23 -26.67
CA GLU A 622 -19.09 -17.42 -26.44
C GLU A 622 -17.96 -17.07 -25.46
N PRO A 623 -18.28 -16.82 -24.17
CA PRO A 623 -17.25 -16.47 -23.20
C PRO A 623 -16.31 -17.64 -22.96
N GLN A 624 -15.07 -17.33 -22.65
CA GLN A 624 -14.05 -18.28 -22.23
C GLN A 624 -13.55 -17.88 -20.83
N HIS A 625 -12.81 -18.77 -20.17
CA HIS A 625 -12.28 -18.48 -18.85
C HIS A 625 -10.91 -19.13 -18.64
N PHE A 626 -10.15 -18.57 -17.69
CA PHE A 626 -8.93 -19.17 -17.17
C PHE A 626 -8.82 -18.97 -15.66
N LEU A 627 -8.11 -19.88 -14.98
CA LEU A 627 -7.75 -19.74 -13.57
C LEU A 627 -6.36 -19.14 -13.48
N ARG A 628 -6.21 -18.07 -12.69
CA ARG A 628 -4.90 -17.45 -12.49
C ARG A 628 -4.19 -18.08 -11.30
N ASN A 629 -2.96 -18.56 -11.49
CA ASN A 629 -2.22 -19.25 -10.44
C ASN A 629 -1.88 -18.34 -9.24
N PHE A 630 -1.69 -17.05 -9.49
CA PHE A 630 -1.28 -16.08 -8.48
C PHE A 630 -2.33 -15.85 -7.36
N ASN A 631 -3.60 -15.68 -7.73
CA ASN A 631 -4.68 -15.36 -6.79
C ASN A 631 -5.76 -16.43 -6.70
N GLN A 632 -5.67 -17.51 -7.49
CA GLN A 632 -6.68 -18.57 -7.57
C GLN A 632 -8.07 -18.05 -8.00
N TYR A 633 -8.15 -16.93 -8.72
CA TYR A 633 -9.42 -16.40 -9.23
C TYR A 633 -9.66 -16.81 -10.69
N HIS A 634 -10.94 -17.00 -11.02
CA HIS A 634 -11.43 -17.34 -12.35
C HIS A 634 -11.74 -16.07 -13.15
N TYR A 635 -11.01 -15.85 -14.23
CA TYR A 635 -11.18 -14.72 -15.14
C TYR A 635 -12.04 -15.15 -16.30
N VAL A 636 -13.16 -14.47 -16.52
CA VAL A 636 -14.05 -14.68 -17.67
C VAL A 636 -13.78 -13.60 -18.71
N TYR A 637 -13.44 -14.01 -19.93
CA TYR A 637 -13.13 -13.12 -21.04
C TYR A 637 -14.01 -13.40 -22.27
N LEU A 638 -14.23 -12.36 -23.07
CA LEU A 638 -15.08 -12.43 -24.26
C LEU A 638 -14.30 -12.84 -25.51
N GLU A 639 -13.08 -12.33 -25.68
CA GLU A 639 -12.24 -12.61 -26.84
C GLU A 639 -10.76 -12.30 -26.55
N ARG A 640 -9.86 -12.92 -27.33
CA ARG A 640 -8.41 -12.69 -27.31
C ARG A 640 -7.96 -12.03 -28.62
N TYR A 641 -7.16 -10.98 -28.50
CA TYR A 641 -6.59 -10.20 -29.60
C TYR A 641 -5.07 -10.31 -29.67
N ASN A 642 -4.50 -10.09 -30.86
CA ASN A 642 -3.05 -10.09 -31.06
C ASN A 642 -2.43 -8.74 -30.73
N THR A 643 -3.17 -7.66 -30.93
CA THR A 643 -2.68 -6.28 -30.76
C THR A 643 -3.47 -5.54 -29.69
N TRP A 644 -2.84 -4.54 -29.11
CA TRP A 644 -3.45 -3.67 -28.12
C TRP A 644 -4.60 -2.88 -28.74
N GLU A 645 -4.43 -2.41 -29.97
CA GLU A 645 -5.38 -1.60 -30.71
C GLU A 645 -6.69 -2.34 -30.95
N GLU A 646 -6.62 -3.62 -31.32
CA GLU A 646 -7.80 -4.49 -31.49
C GLU A 646 -8.56 -4.68 -30.17
N ALA A 647 -7.85 -4.98 -29.09
CA ALA A 647 -8.45 -5.15 -27.78
C ALA A 647 -9.09 -3.85 -27.26
N LEU A 648 -8.42 -2.72 -27.48
CA LEU A 648 -8.91 -1.40 -27.10
C LEU A 648 -10.14 -1.01 -27.92
N GLN A 649 -10.15 -1.26 -29.22
CA GLN A 649 -11.30 -1.02 -30.08
C GLN A 649 -12.49 -1.90 -29.66
N SER A 650 -12.25 -3.16 -29.36
CA SER A 650 -13.28 -4.08 -28.89
C SER A 650 -13.87 -3.66 -27.55
N ARG A 651 -13.03 -3.26 -26.59
CA ARG A 651 -13.46 -2.67 -25.32
C ARG A 651 -14.30 -1.40 -25.54
N ASN A 652 -13.77 -0.43 -26.28
CA ASN A 652 -14.40 0.87 -26.46
C ASN A 652 -15.72 0.79 -27.25
N SER A 653 -15.89 -0.26 -28.06
CA SER A 653 -17.13 -0.56 -28.76
C SER A 653 -18.09 -1.41 -27.94
N ASN A 654 -17.82 -1.70 -26.66
CA ASN A 654 -18.63 -2.59 -25.83
C ASN A 654 -18.83 -3.96 -26.49
N PHE A 655 -17.72 -4.51 -27.00
CA PHE A 655 -17.68 -5.74 -27.79
C PHE A 655 -18.64 -5.68 -29.00
N ASN A 656 -18.51 -4.64 -29.83
CA ASN A 656 -19.43 -4.32 -30.93
C ASN A 656 -20.90 -4.17 -30.49
N GLY A 657 -21.14 -3.59 -29.32
CA GLY A 657 -22.45 -3.42 -28.71
C GLY A 657 -23.09 -4.70 -28.16
N LYS A 658 -22.38 -5.84 -28.21
CA LYS A 658 -22.89 -7.13 -27.74
C LYS A 658 -22.73 -7.31 -26.23
N TYR A 659 -21.90 -6.52 -25.57
CA TYR A 659 -21.69 -6.58 -24.12
C TYR A 659 -21.59 -5.18 -23.51
N LEU A 660 -22.63 -4.78 -22.77
CA LEU A 660 -22.82 -3.40 -22.30
C LEU A 660 -22.24 -3.11 -20.91
N ASP A 661 -21.82 -4.15 -20.17
CA ASP A 661 -21.19 -3.95 -18.85
C ASP A 661 -19.69 -3.63 -19.03
N ASP A 662 -19.06 -3.15 -17.96
CA ASP A 662 -17.66 -2.76 -17.99
C ASP A 662 -16.74 -3.93 -18.33
N THR A 663 -15.83 -3.71 -19.27
CA THR A 663 -14.76 -4.64 -19.63
C THR A 663 -13.39 -3.99 -19.44
N TRP A 664 -12.36 -4.83 -19.30
CA TRP A 664 -10.98 -4.37 -19.16
C TRP A 664 -10.02 -5.34 -19.84
N ILE A 665 -8.78 -4.93 -20.09
CA ILE A 665 -7.84 -5.71 -20.92
C ILE A 665 -6.77 -6.35 -20.06
N PHE A 666 -6.62 -7.67 -20.16
CA PHE A 666 -5.53 -8.42 -19.54
C PHE A 666 -4.51 -8.86 -20.59
N ARG A 667 -3.23 -8.52 -20.44
CA ARG A 667 -2.17 -8.96 -21.36
C ARG A 667 -1.42 -10.19 -20.82
N VAL A 668 -1.36 -11.23 -21.64
CA VAL A 668 -0.47 -12.37 -21.42
C VAL A 668 0.80 -12.14 -22.24
N LEU A 669 1.95 -12.12 -21.57
CA LEU A 669 3.26 -11.92 -22.20
C LEU A 669 3.74 -13.21 -22.89
N ASP A 670 4.47 -13.05 -23.99
CA ASP A 670 5.27 -14.15 -24.54
C ASP A 670 6.51 -14.30 -23.65
N LYS A 671 6.92 -15.55 -23.40
CA LYS A 671 7.95 -15.86 -22.40
C LYS A 671 9.26 -15.13 -22.63
#